data_AF-H0TV64-F1
#
_entry.id   AF-H0TV64-F1
#
_cell.length_a   1.000
_cell.length_b   1.000
_cell.length_c   1.000
_cell.angle_alpha   90.00
_cell.angle_beta   90.00
_cell.angle_gamma   90.00
#
_symmetry.space_group_name_H-M   'P 1'
#
loop_
_entity.id
_entity.type
_entity.pdbx_description
1 polymer ?
#
loop_
_entity_poly.entity_id
_entity_poly.type
_entity_poly.pdbx_seq_one_letter_code
_entity_poly.pdbx_strand_id
1 'polypeptide(L)'
;MERLGSAQFPREATLYVALCLAFTGGYIDAYTWIVHRVFANAQTANLIFLWIYVIAGEWLKALHYVPPLLAFMLGVIMASYLRNAAGPKSPRISILCEIVFLFVIAILHNRLTELAGTWGISFVAAMQTASFPRVENWSYSSVMATSNFRQAIEGVFAGLAGGRREPDKFRRAQVFGALCVAFGAGAALGALVTEMARTISLIIPVATLTIVLLLCEWSNWNAVMNPRRDDRRLDLNQASDEPQVPHSQSNTISIGERPMQEQHAERRIDQFFSGPGARADDWRELVNAARAWKDGTQDRARFEGLLADIAATEEFHAYPGSRLMNELRERAASGDAAGTLALVMRLTQALQTRSFRQHTSDWDVHGESEGEIPDLLPPALGHTGARRPYFEVLIVTGVPSTSWAGLAAEWRRLRRPVDSFIYEPVFVGSAEDAFCAAMLNPDLAAVIINEGFQYRSRHNAPVLRELTASIQSKETDSPLMLAQTLKRVRPELDLYLMSNQRVEELAGRPETSVLRRIFYSVEELLELHLSVLEGVQDRYETPFFDNLKKYAQRPIGTFHALPIARGKSVFKSDWIRDMGEFYGPNLFLAESSATTGGLDSLLEPTGNIKRAQEKAARAFGADQVFFVTNGTSTSNKMAVQALLAQGDIAIVDRNCHKSHHYGMVLAGAQPLYVEAFPMTEYSMYGAVPLRTIKQALLNLRAEGRLDRVKMVDLTNCTFDGHIYNTRRVMEECLAIKPDLIFLWDEAWFGFARFSPFLRPRTAMGAANDIEAWMREPGSAQAYDKQRAELGENPSAEVLLKTRLIPDPRKIRLRVYQTNSTHKSMSAIRQGSMLFVKDVEFHTVEAQFREAVFTHASTSPNQQLIASLDVARRQMELEGYGLVANAIEIAFAIRKAVAANPLISKYFSVLGADKMVPAEFRGSGFTDFLADGVNWGQVLRSLHDDEFCLDPTRITLVCGTAAYDGTQFKGLLASRYGIQVNKTSRNSVLLQSNINNTRSDVAHLIRVLAEIAGEIEHDLSQGGVNAVKAFDARVRSLMTDVPDLPNFSRFHDSFRADAGEKTNEGDIRSGFYSAYDAAGCEYIRLADAEIDRRLRNGPELVSANFVIPYPPGFPIMVPGQVITQEAIDFMRKLDVKEIHGYNAVQGLKLVRPEALARLGERRRPPAPRLRPADAAE
;
A
#
# COMPACT_ATOMS: atom_id res chain seq x y z
N MET A 1 44.74 -11.71 16.29
CA MET A 1 45.47 -12.86 15.73
C MET A 1 45.89 -12.55 14.29
N GLU A 2 46.48 -11.38 14.04
CA GLU A 2 46.47 -10.74 12.69
C GLU A 2 47.84 -10.34 12.14
N ARG A 3 48.94 -10.85 12.71
CA ARG A 3 50.29 -10.61 12.18
C ARG A 3 51.11 -11.89 12.15
N LEU A 4 50.89 -12.74 11.15
CA LEU A 4 51.83 -13.79 10.76
C LEU A 4 51.91 -13.84 9.24
N GLY A 5 53.13 -13.63 8.72
CA GLY A 5 53.40 -13.15 7.38
C GLY A 5 53.06 -14.12 6.25
N SER A 6 52.38 -13.58 5.23
CA SER A 6 52.50 -14.07 3.86
C SER A 6 53.83 -13.58 3.30
N ALA A 7 54.66 -14.48 2.77
CA ALA A 7 55.78 -14.09 1.93
C ALA A 7 55.27 -13.14 0.83
N GLN A 8 55.76 -11.90 0.80
CA GLN A 8 55.40 -10.92 -0.23
C GLN A 8 56.02 -11.38 -1.56
N PHE A 9 55.23 -12.11 -2.35
CA PHE A 9 55.52 -12.29 -3.77
C PHE A 9 55.35 -10.94 -4.48
N PRO A 10 56.22 -10.59 -5.44
CA PRO A 10 55.98 -9.44 -6.33
C PRO A 10 54.59 -9.57 -6.99
N ARG A 11 53.88 -8.43 -7.16
CA ARG A 11 52.48 -8.38 -7.67
C ARG A 11 52.27 -9.25 -8.92
N GLU A 12 53.21 -9.21 -9.87
CA GLU A 12 53.16 -10.00 -11.11
C GLU A 12 53.40 -11.51 -10.90
N ALA A 13 54.27 -11.90 -9.95
CA ALA A 13 54.57 -13.30 -9.66
C ALA A 13 53.36 -14.05 -9.06
N THR A 14 52.50 -13.36 -8.29
CA THR A 14 51.27 -13.95 -7.75
C THR A 14 50.26 -14.33 -8.82
N LEU A 15 50.19 -13.57 -9.92
CA LEU A 15 49.26 -13.81 -11.01
C LEU A 15 49.65 -15.06 -11.81
N TYR A 16 50.93 -15.23 -12.15
CA TYR A 16 51.40 -16.41 -12.88
C TYR A 16 51.16 -17.71 -12.11
N VAL A 17 51.40 -17.69 -10.80
CA VAL A 17 51.09 -18.82 -9.90
C VAL A 17 49.59 -19.12 -9.92
N ALA A 18 48.75 -18.09 -9.76
CA ALA A 18 47.30 -18.25 -9.75
C ALA A 18 46.74 -18.79 -11.09
N LEU A 19 47.28 -18.36 -12.23
CA LEU A 19 46.91 -18.85 -13.55
C LEU A 19 47.29 -20.34 -13.75
N CYS A 20 48.47 -20.75 -13.31
CA CYS A 20 48.90 -22.15 -13.39
C CYS A 20 48.06 -23.07 -12.49
N LEU A 21 47.70 -22.59 -11.29
CA LEU A 21 46.83 -23.32 -10.37
C LEU A 21 45.39 -23.41 -10.92
N ALA A 22 44.88 -22.33 -11.53
CA ALA A 22 43.58 -22.31 -12.21
C ALA A 22 43.52 -23.30 -13.37
N PHE A 23 44.56 -23.32 -14.21
CA PHE A 23 44.71 -24.28 -15.30
C PHE A 23 44.74 -25.72 -14.78
N THR A 24 45.52 -25.98 -13.73
CA THR A 24 45.62 -27.32 -13.11
C THR A 24 44.27 -27.77 -12.53
N GLY A 25 43.55 -26.87 -11.86
CA GLY A 25 42.22 -27.14 -11.30
C GLY A 25 41.21 -27.56 -12.35
N GLY A 26 41.12 -26.83 -13.47
CA GLY A 26 40.24 -27.17 -14.59
C GLY A 26 40.64 -28.47 -15.28
N TYR A 27 41.94 -28.71 -15.47
CA TYR A 27 42.47 -29.94 -16.07
C TYR A 27 42.08 -31.18 -15.25
N ILE A 28 42.30 -31.12 -13.93
CA ILE A 28 42.03 -32.23 -13.01
C ILE A 28 40.53 -32.54 -12.94
N ASP A 29 39.65 -31.54 -12.99
CA ASP A 29 38.21 -31.76 -13.04
C ASP A 29 37.75 -32.44 -14.34
N ALA A 30 38.31 -32.05 -15.48
CA ALA A 30 38.02 -32.72 -16.75
C ALA A 30 38.52 -34.18 -16.76
N TYR A 31 39.75 -34.42 -16.29
CA TYR A 31 40.31 -35.76 -16.16
C TYR A 31 39.44 -36.65 -15.25
N THR A 32 39.11 -36.17 -14.05
CA THR A 32 38.33 -36.96 -13.08
C THR A 32 36.90 -37.19 -13.54
N TRP A 33 36.27 -36.25 -14.24
CA TRP A 33 34.96 -36.47 -14.83
C TRP A 33 34.97 -37.55 -15.92
N ILE A 34 35.98 -37.53 -16.80
CA ILE A 34 36.07 -38.49 -17.92
C ILE A 34 36.43 -39.89 -17.42
N VAL A 35 37.35 -40.00 -16.45
CA VAL A 35 37.85 -41.30 -15.95
C VAL A 35 36.95 -41.87 -14.86
N HIS A 36 36.46 -41.04 -13.92
CA HIS A 36 35.80 -41.50 -12.69
C HIS A 36 34.35 -41.02 -12.54
N ARG A 37 33.81 -40.23 -13.48
CA ARG A 37 32.43 -39.69 -13.46
C ARG A 37 32.07 -38.87 -12.22
N VAL A 38 33.08 -38.25 -11.63
CA VAL A 38 33.01 -37.36 -10.45
C VAL A 38 33.99 -36.22 -10.64
N PHE A 39 33.74 -35.09 -10.00
CA PHE A 39 34.65 -33.94 -10.05
C PHE A 39 35.60 -33.96 -8.85
N ALA A 40 36.88 -33.76 -9.08
CA ALA A 40 37.86 -33.68 -8.00
C ALA A 40 37.72 -32.38 -7.19
N ASN A 41 37.40 -31.27 -7.86
CA ASN A 41 37.34 -29.93 -7.30
C ASN A 41 35.91 -29.37 -7.21
N ALA A 42 35.08 -29.58 -8.23
CA ALA A 42 33.73 -29.05 -8.28
C ALA A 42 32.74 -29.80 -7.36
N GLN A 43 32.93 -29.69 -6.05
CA GLN A 43 32.12 -30.41 -5.05
C GLN A 43 30.63 -30.05 -5.08
N THR A 44 30.27 -28.84 -5.50
CA THR A 44 28.87 -28.46 -5.73
C THR A 44 28.20 -29.37 -6.76
N ALA A 45 28.90 -29.75 -7.83
CA ALA A 45 28.36 -30.66 -8.83
C ALA A 45 28.18 -32.07 -8.25
N ASN A 46 29.16 -32.58 -7.50
CA ASN A 46 29.05 -33.87 -6.81
C ASN A 46 27.87 -33.90 -5.82
N LEU A 47 27.65 -32.82 -5.08
CA LEU A 47 26.53 -32.70 -4.14
C LEU A 47 25.18 -32.68 -4.84
N ILE A 48 25.07 -31.99 -5.98
CA ILE A 48 23.85 -31.98 -6.80
C ILE A 48 23.57 -33.39 -7.35
N PHE A 49 24.56 -34.05 -7.94
CA PHE A 49 24.37 -35.41 -8.48
C PHE A 49 24.02 -36.41 -7.38
N LEU A 50 24.63 -36.31 -6.20
CA LEU A 50 24.25 -37.10 -5.02
C LEU A 50 22.73 -37.01 -4.76
N TRP A 51 22.18 -35.80 -4.64
CA TRP A 51 20.77 -35.61 -4.32
C TRP A 51 19.82 -35.96 -5.46
N ILE A 52 20.22 -35.74 -6.72
CA ILE A 52 19.45 -36.20 -7.89
C ILE A 52 19.25 -37.71 -7.83
N TYR A 53 20.32 -38.48 -7.59
CA TYR A 53 20.24 -39.94 -7.53
C TYR A 53 19.55 -40.46 -6.25
N VAL A 54 19.66 -39.73 -5.12
CA VAL A 54 18.87 -40.03 -3.91
C VAL A 54 17.37 -39.92 -4.18
N ILE A 55 16.93 -38.82 -4.81
CA ILE A 55 15.51 -38.60 -5.12
C ILE A 55 15.00 -39.59 -6.17
N ALA A 56 15.85 -39.98 -7.12
CA ALA A 56 15.53 -41.01 -8.11
C ALA A 56 15.49 -42.45 -7.55
N GLY A 57 15.87 -42.67 -6.28
CA GLY A 57 15.94 -43.99 -5.66
C GLY A 57 17.13 -44.84 -6.10
N GLU A 58 18.12 -44.24 -6.78
CA GLU A 58 19.31 -44.92 -7.31
C GLU A 58 20.48 -44.86 -6.31
N TRP A 59 20.32 -45.52 -5.16
CA TRP A 59 21.23 -45.43 -4.01
C TRP A 59 22.71 -45.74 -4.31
N LEU A 60 22.97 -46.73 -5.17
CA LEU A 60 24.34 -47.10 -5.58
C LEU A 60 25.03 -45.98 -6.36
N LYS A 61 24.31 -45.26 -7.23
CA LYS A 61 24.86 -44.11 -7.96
C LYS A 61 25.01 -42.90 -7.06
N ALA A 62 24.10 -42.71 -6.11
CA ALA A 62 24.23 -41.67 -5.09
C ALA A 62 25.50 -41.86 -4.25
N LEU A 63 25.76 -43.08 -3.76
CA LEU A 63 26.94 -43.43 -2.96
C LEU A 63 28.27 -43.13 -3.67
N HIS A 64 28.29 -43.13 -5.01
CA HIS A 64 29.48 -42.82 -5.82
C HIS A 64 30.02 -41.40 -5.60
N TYR A 65 29.15 -40.44 -5.26
CA TYR A 65 29.51 -39.03 -5.09
C TYR A 65 29.93 -38.65 -3.65
N VAL A 66 29.75 -39.53 -2.67
CA VAL A 66 30.11 -39.29 -1.26
C VAL A 66 31.64 -39.29 -1.03
N PRO A 67 32.40 -40.28 -1.55
CA PRO A 67 33.87 -40.30 -1.62
C PRO A 67 34.60 -38.97 -1.82
N PRO A 68 34.43 -38.23 -2.95
CA PRO A 68 35.16 -36.98 -3.19
C PRO A 68 34.80 -35.87 -2.19
N LEU A 69 33.56 -35.83 -1.69
CA LEU A 69 33.10 -34.84 -0.71
C LEU A 69 33.83 -35.00 0.63
N LEU A 70 33.95 -36.24 1.11
CA LEU A 70 34.67 -36.55 2.36
C LEU A 70 36.17 -36.29 2.22
N ALA A 71 36.76 -36.70 1.09
CA ALA A 71 38.16 -36.48 0.82
C ALA A 71 38.51 -34.98 0.73
N PHE A 72 37.67 -34.18 0.06
CA PHE A 72 37.83 -32.73 -0.03
C PHE A 72 37.76 -32.08 1.36
N MET A 73 36.81 -32.49 2.21
CA MET A 73 36.69 -32.01 3.59
C MET A 73 37.97 -32.29 4.41
N LEU A 74 38.49 -33.52 4.34
CA LEU A 74 39.74 -33.90 5.00
C LEU A 74 40.94 -33.10 4.49
N GLY A 75 40.99 -32.81 3.18
CA GLY A 75 42.05 -32.00 2.58
C GLY A 75 42.05 -30.55 3.08
N VAL A 76 40.87 -29.92 3.21
CA VAL A 76 40.73 -28.57 3.79
C VAL A 76 41.18 -28.54 5.26
N ILE A 77 40.82 -29.57 6.04
CA ILE A 77 41.24 -29.70 7.45
C ILE A 77 42.77 -29.82 7.53
N MET A 78 43.37 -30.70 6.72
CA MET A 78 44.82 -30.90 6.70
C MET A 78 45.58 -29.64 6.27
N ALA A 79 45.09 -28.92 5.25
CA ALA A 79 45.71 -27.67 4.82
C ALA A 79 45.63 -26.57 5.88
N SER A 80 44.53 -26.52 6.63
CA SER A 80 44.38 -25.60 7.77
C SER A 80 45.35 -25.94 8.90
N TYR A 81 45.52 -27.23 9.20
CA TYR A 81 46.51 -27.70 10.18
C TYR A 81 47.95 -27.37 9.74
N LEU A 82 48.31 -27.66 8.48
CA LEU A 82 49.62 -27.36 7.91
C LEU A 82 49.94 -25.86 7.92
N ARG A 83 48.94 -25.00 7.69
CA ARG A 83 49.10 -23.54 7.77
C ARG A 83 49.51 -23.10 9.19
N ASN A 84 48.93 -23.72 10.21
CA ASN A 84 49.27 -23.43 11.60
C ASN A 84 50.61 -24.03 12.02
N ALA A 85 50.94 -25.23 11.55
CA ALA A 85 52.15 -25.97 11.96
C ALA A 85 53.44 -25.53 11.22
N ALA A 86 53.35 -25.21 9.92
CA ALA A 86 54.51 -24.95 9.07
C ALA A 86 54.65 -23.48 8.62
N GLY A 87 53.70 -22.62 9.02
CA GLY A 87 53.71 -21.18 8.73
C GLY A 87 53.97 -20.87 7.24
N PRO A 88 54.98 -20.04 6.90
CA PRO A 88 55.25 -19.62 5.52
C PRO A 88 55.71 -20.76 4.59
N LYS A 89 56.06 -21.95 5.12
CA LYS A 89 56.42 -23.12 4.32
C LYS A 89 55.20 -23.95 3.87
N SER A 90 54.02 -23.70 4.45
CA SER A 90 52.79 -24.47 4.20
C SER A 90 52.39 -24.59 2.72
N PRO A 91 52.40 -23.51 1.90
CA PRO A 91 52.03 -23.63 0.49
C PRO A 91 52.97 -24.51 -0.34
N ARG A 92 54.26 -24.55 0.01
CA ARG A 92 55.26 -25.41 -0.66
C ARG A 92 55.06 -26.87 -0.35
N ILE A 93 54.80 -27.16 0.92
CA ILE A 93 54.53 -28.53 1.38
C ILE A 93 53.25 -29.05 0.70
N SER A 94 52.23 -28.20 0.56
CA SER A 94 50.98 -28.53 -0.14
C SER A 94 51.21 -28.91 -1.61
N ILE A 95 51.92 -28.07 -2.38
CA ILE A 95 52.24 -28.36 -3.79
C ILE A 95 53.15 -29.59 -3.92
N LEU A 96 54.14 -29.76 -3.03
CA LEU A 96 55.03 -30.91 -3.08
C LEU A 96 54.27 -32.22 -2.82
N CYS A 97 53.39 -32.22 -1.82
CA CYS A 97 52.48 -33.34 -1.57
C CYS A 97 51.62 -33.63 -2.81
N GLU A 98 51.13 -32.60 -3.48
CA GLU A 98 50.31 -32.75 -4.68
C GLU A 98 51.06 -33.33 -5.87
N ILE A 99 52.27 -32.83 -6.15
CA ILE A 99 53.14 -33.36 -7.21
C ILE A 99 53.45 -34.83 -6.96
N VAL A 100 53.89 -35.17 -5.74
CA VAL A 100 54.23 -36.56 -5.38
C VAL A 100 53.02 -37.46 -5.55
N PHE A 101 51.85 -37.00 -5.09
CA PHE A 101 50.65 -37.79 -5.12
C PHE A 101 50.10 -38.00 -6.55
N LEU A 102 50.05 -36.95 -7.36
CA LEU A 102 49.66 -37.05 -8.78
C LEU A 102 50.65 -37.89 -9.59
N PHE A 103 51.96 -37.82 -9.27
CA PHE A 103 52.97 -38.67 -9.89
C PHE A 103 52.81 -40.15 -9.53
N VAL A 104 52.50 -40.45 -8.27
CA VAL A 104 52.18 -41.81 -7.82
C VAL A 104 50.92 -42.35 -8.52
N ILE A 105 49.86 -41.53 -8.66
CA ILE A 105 48.67 -41.94 -9.42
C ILE A 105 49.00 -42.14 -10.90
N ALA A 106 49.82 -41.28 -11.50
CA ALA A 106 50.23 -41.43 -12.90
C ALA A 106 50.93 -42.78 -13.16
N ILE A 107 51.77 -43.24 -12.22
CA ILE A 107 52.47 -44.54 -12.32
C ILE A 107 51.53 -45.71 -12.01
N LEU A 108 50.64 -45.57 -11.03
CA LEU A 108 49.78 -46.63 -10.53
C LEU A 108 48.39 -46.66 -11.20
N HIS A 109 48.17 -45.89 -12.27
CA HIS A 109 46.88 -45.69 -12.93
C HIS A 109 46.15 -46.99 -13.28
N ASN A 110 46.87 -48.06 -13.66
CA ASN A 110 46.29 -49.36 -14.01
C ASN A 110 46.18 -50.36 -12.82
N ARG A 111 46.56 -49.96 -11.60
CA ARG A 111 46.58 -50.84 -10.41
C ARG A 111 45.78 -50.32 -9.21
N LEU A 112 45.34 -49.07 -9.24
CA LEU A 112 44.51 -48.49 -8.19
C LEU A 112 43.02 -48.73 -8.48
N THR A 113 42.24 -49.03 -7.44
CA THR A 113 40.78 -49.06 -7.53
C THR A 113 40.23 -47.65 -7.80
N GLU A 114 39.11 -47.53 -8.52
CA GLU A 114 38.49 -46.22 -8.85
C GLU A 114 38.27 -45.31 -7.61
N LEU A 115 38.01 -45.93 -6.46
CA LEU A 115 37.88 -45.27 -5.16
C LEU A 115 39.18 -44.62 -4.68
N ALA A 116 40.34 -45.28 -4.82
CA ALA A 116 41.62 -44.75 -4.32
C ALA A 116 42.12 -43.57 -5.15
N GLY A 117 41.92 -43.60 -6.47
CA GLY A 117 42.28 -42.50 -7.37
C GLY A 117 41.44 -41.25 -7.12
N THR A 118 40.12 -41.42 -6.97
CA THR A 118 39.17 -40.31 -6.75
C THR A 118 39.38 -39.62 -5.40
N TRP A 119 39.46 -40.39 -4.30
CA TRP A 119 39.68 -39.84 -2.96
C TRP A 119 40.96 -39.02 -2.90
N GLY A 120 42.03 -39.57 -3.45
CA GLY A 120 43.34 -38.96 -3.38
C GLY A 120 43.43 -37.63 -4.15
N ILE A 121 42.89 -37.57 -5.37
CA ILE A 121 42.92 -36.34 -6.18
C ILE A 121 42.06 -35.24 -5.53
N SER A 122 40.87 -35.56 -5.02
CA SER A 122 40.03 -34.58 -4.30
C SER A 122 40.65 -34.07 -3.00
N PHE A 123 41.33 -34.93 -2.25
CA PHE A 123 42.01 -34.56 -1.00
C PHE A 123 43.13 -33.55 -1.27
N VAL A 124 43.96 -33.84 -2.26
CA VAL A 124 45.12 -33.04 -2.60
C VAL A 124 44.71 -31.70 -3.23
N ALA A 125 43.72 -31.70 -4.12
CA ALA A 125 43.27 -30.47 -4.75
C ALA A 125 42.55 -29.51 -3.77
N ALA A 126 41.91 -30.07 -2.73
CA ALA A 126 41.43 -29.29 -1.59
C ALA A 126 42.57 -28.61 -0.81
N MET A 127 43.70 -29.30 -0.65
CA MET A 127 44.88 -28.72 0.00
C MET A 127 45.47 -27.57 -0.82
N GLN A 128 45.51 -27.69 -2.15
CA GLN A 128 45.94 -26.63 -3.06
C GLN A 128 45.09 -25.36 -2.88
N THR A 129 43.76 -25.53 -2.88
CA THR A 129 42.78 -24.44 -2.80
C THR A 129 42.93 -23.64 -1.50
N ALA A 130 43.14 -24.33 -0.39
CA ALA A 130 43.33 -23.68 0.90
C ALA A 130 44.69 -22.94 0.96
N SER A 131 45.75 -23.47 0.36
CA SER A 131 47.10 -22.91 0.48
C SER A 131 47.33 -21.60 -0.28
N PHE A 132 46.57 -21.31 -1.34
CA PHE A 132 46.72 -20.10 -2.18
C PHE A 132 45.42 -19.27 -2.28
N PRO A 133 44.97 -18.62 -1.19
CA PRO A 133 43.66 -17.96 -1.18
C PRO A 133 43.62 -16.60 -1.86
N ARG A 134 44.77 -16.01 -2.23
CA ARG A 134 44.88 -14.64 -2.75
C ARG A 134 45.73 -14.54 -4.02
N VAL A 135 45.30 -13.69 -4.93
CA VAL A 135 46.02 -13.24 -6.13
C VAL A 135 46.04 -11.71 -6.10
N GLU A 136 47.22 -11.10 -6.25
CA GLU A 136 47.42 -9.69 -5.90
C GLU A 136 46.81 -9.37 -4.50
N ASN A 137 45.83 -8.45 -4.43
CA ASN A 137 45.14 -8.07 -3.21
C ASN A 137 43.74 -8.71 -3.07
N TRP A 138 43.35 -9.61 -3.97
CA TRP A 138 42.00 -10.16 -4.02
C TRP A 138 41.97 -11.64 -3.65
N SER A 139 40.92 -12.04 -2.94
CA SER A 139 40.63 -13.45 -2.71
C SER A 139 40.13 -14.10 -3.99
N TYR A 140 40.69 -15.25 -4.35
CA TYR A 140 40.28 -16.03 -5.53
C TYR A 140 40.21 -17.52 -5.18
N SER A 141 39.56 -18.28 -6.05
CA SER A 141 39.63 -19.74 -6.00
C SER A 141 40.35 -20.24 -7.24
N SER A 142 41.40 -21.03 -7.08
CA SER A 142 42.08 -21.71 -8.19
C SER A 142 41.24 -22.86 -8.77
N VAL A 143 40.17 -23.27 -8.09
CA VAL A 143 39.41 -24.46 -8.49
C VAL A 143 37.93 -24.21 -8.76
N MET A 144 37.41 -23.03 -8.41
CA MET A 144 36.01 -22.66 -8.64
C MET A 144 35.92 -21.47 -9.59
N ALA A 145 35.56 -21.74 -10.84
CA ALA A 145 35.43 -20.70 -11.87
C ALA A 145 34.27 -19.72 -11.60
N THR A 146 33.19 -20.14 -10.94
CA THR A 146 31.98 -19.33 -10.74
C THR A 146 32.24 -18.05 -9.95
N SER A 147 32.99 -18.14 -8.85
CA SER A 147 33.34 -16.97 -8.02
C SER A 147 34.24 -16.00 -8.81
N ASN A 148 35.22 -16.52 -9.55
CA ASN A 148 36.10 -15.71 -10.38
C ASN A 148 35.32 -15.02 -11.52
N PHE A 149 34.39 -15.74 -12.16
CA PHE A 149 33.56 -15.19 -13.24
C PHE A 149 32.66 -14.06 -12.75
N ARG A 150 32.05 -14.21 -11.56
CA ARG A 150 31.31 -13.14 -10.90
C ARG A 150 32.21 -11.91 -10.67
N GLN A 151 33.41 -12.11 -10.10
CA GLN A 151 34.35 -11.01 -9.86
C GLN A 151 34.84 -10.34 -11.16
N ALA A 152 34.94 -11.08 -12.26
CA ALA A 152 35.23 -10.51 -13.58
C ALA A 152 34.10 -9.61 -14.08
N ILE A 153 32.84 -10.06 -13.98
CA ILE A 153 31.65 -9.28 -14.39
C ILE A 153 31.49 -8.03 -13.52
N GLU A 154 31.61 -8.15 -12.21
CA GLU A 154 31.57 -7.02 -11.27
C GLU A 154 32.65 -5.98 -11.63
N GLY A 155 33.86 -6.44 -11.97
CA GLY A 155 34.94 -5.56 -12.43
C GLY A 155 34.63 -4.84 -13.74
N VAL A 156 34.03 -5.52 -14.71
CA VAL A 156 33.59 -4.92 -15.99
C VAL A 156 32.50 -3.88 -15.76
N PHE A 157 31.48 -4.22 -14.96
CA PHE A 157 30.38 -3.32 -14.64
C PHE A 157 30.86 -2.07 -13.89
N ALA A 158 31.71 -2.24 -12.87
CA ALA A 158 32.32 -1.13 -12.15
C ALA A 158 33.18 -0.23 -13.07
N GLY A 159 33.85 -0.82 -14.06
CA GLY A 159 34.60 -0.08 -15.09
C GLY A 159 33.72 0.70 -16.07
N LEU A 160 32.50 0.22 -16.34
CA LEU A 160 31.54 0.86 -17.26
C LEU A 160 30.63 1.91 -16.58
N ALA A 161 30.31 1.72 -15.29
CA ALA A 161 29.43 2.60 -14.53
C ALA A 161 30.15 3.82 -13.89
N GLY A 162 31.49 3.80 -13.81
CA GLY A 162 32.29 4.85 -13.17
C GLY A 162 32.78 5.94 -14.14
N GLY A 163 32.19 7.13 -14.07
CA GLY A 163 32.67 8.32 -14.79
C GLY A 163 33.96 8.91 -14.19
N ARG A 164 35.11 8.27 -14.44
CA ARG A 164 36.49 8.83 -14.46
C ARG A 164 37.47 7.65 -14.62
N ARG A 165 38.40 7.75 -15.58
CA ARG A 165 39.44 6.74 -15.86
C ARG A 165 40.43 6.65 -14.68
N GLU A 166 40.16 5.76 -13.73
CA GLU A 166 41.15 5.26 -12.77
C GLU A 166 41.77 3.94 -13.30
N PRO A 167 43.10 3.86 -13.51
CA PRO A 167 43.75 2.71 -14.14
C PRO A 167 43.57 1.36 -13.42
N ASP A 168 43.33 1.35 -12.10
CA ASP A 168 43.25 0.12 -11.30
C ASP A 168 41.90 -0.62 -11.38
N LYS A 169 40.82 0.01 -11.85
CA LYS A 169 39.47 -0.62 -11.84
C LYS A 169 39.27 -1.69 -12.91
N PHE A 170 39.92 -1.56 -14.07
CA PHE A 170 39.93 -2.61 -15.11
C PHE A 170 40.88 -3.78 -14.78
N ARG A 171 41.86 -3.58 -13.88
CA ARG A 171 42.83 -4.62 -13.52
C ARG A 171 42.16 -5.83 -12.86
N ARG A 172 41.15 -5.60 -12.02
CA ARG A 172 40.36 -6.68 -11.39
C ARG A 172 39.65 -7.52 -12.44
N ALA A 173 38.96 -6.88 -13.39
CA ALA A 173 38.30 -7.57 -14.50
C ALA A 173 39.27 -8.41 -15.34
N GLN A 174 40.45 -7.85 -15.66
CA GLN A 174 41.49 -8.54 -16.42
C GLN A 174 42.04 -9.77 -15.68
N VAL A 175 42.34 -9.64 -14.39
CA VAL A 175 42.89 -10.73 -13.57
C VAL A 175 41.90 -11.88 -13.44
N PHE A 176 40.66 -11.59 -13.07
CA PHE A 176 39.65 -12.64 -12.90
C PHE A 176 39.18 -13.24 -14.23
N GLY A 177 39.12 -12.43 -15.30
CA GLY A 177 38.89 -12.91 -16.66
C GLY A 177 39.98 -13.88 -17.12
N ALA A 178 41.26 -13.55 -16.89
CA ALA A 178 42.39 -14.42 -17.22
C ALA A 178 42.34 -15.74 -16.41
N LEU A 179 41.93 -15.71 -15.14
CA LEU A 179 41.74 -16.92 -14.33
C LEU A 179 40.65 -17.83 -14.89
N CYS A 180 39.52 -17.28 -15.33
CA CYS A 180 38.46 -18.06 -15.98
C CYS A 180 38.93 -18.69 -17.30
N VAL A 181 39.68 -17.94 -18.12
CA VAL A 181 40.25 -18.46 -19.36
C VAL A 181 41.27 -19.56 -19.09
N ALA A 182 42.16 -19.38 -18.10
CA ALA A 182 43.14 -20.40 -17.72
C ALA A 182 42.47 -21.68 -17.22
N PHE A 183 41.43 -21.57 -16.39
CA PHE A 183 40.64 -22.71 -15.92
C PHE A 183 39.96 -23.44 -17.10
N GLY A 184 39.32 -22.70 -18.01
CA GLY A 184 38.68 -23.26 -19.19
C GLY A 184 39.67 -23.94 -20.15
N ALA A 185 40.84 -23.33 -20.37
CA ALA A 185 41.92 -23.91 -21.18
C ALA A 185 42.46 -25.20 -20.54
N GLY A 186 42.60 -25.22 -19.22
CA GLY A 186 42.95 -26.40 -18.45
C GLY A 186 41.94 -27.53 -18.64
N ALA A 187 40.64 -27.23 -18.49
CA ALA A 187 39.58 -28.21 -18.70
C ALA A 187 39.52 -28.74 -20.14
N ALA A 188 39.67 -27.87 -21.13
CA ALA A 188 39.66 -28.27 -22.55
C ALA A 188 40.86 -29.17 -22.89
N LEU A 189 42.07 -28.81 -22.46
CA LEU A 189 43.25 -29.65 -22.68
C LEU A 189 43.18 -30.94 -21.87
N GLY A 190 42.67 -30.87 -20.64
CA GLY A 190 42.40 -32.03 -19.80
C GLY A 190 41.48 -33.03 -20.49
N ALA A 191 40.38 -32.55 -21.05
CA ALA A 191 39.45 -33.40 -21.80
C ALA A 191 40.13 -34.06 -23.01
N LEU A 192 40.78 -33.26 -23.86
CA LEU A 192 41.41 -33.73 -25.09
C LEU A 192 42.52 -34.76 -24.82
N VAL A 193 43.43 -34.47 -23.88
CA VAL A 193 44.55 -35.36 -23.57
C VAL A 193 44.08 -36.62 -22.83
N THR A 194 43.08 -36.51 -21.95
CA THR A 194 42.51 -37.68 -21.27
C THR A 194 41.83 -38.63 -22.25
N GLU A 195 41.13 -38.10 -23.26
CA GLU A 195 40.53 -38.94 -24.30
C GLU A 195 41.57 -39.58 -25.23
N MET A 196 42.65 -38.87 -25.58
CA MET A 196 43.70 -39.39 -26.45
C MET A 196 44.61 -40.42 -25.76
N ALA A 197 45.02 -40.17 -24.50
CA ALA A 197 46.00 -41.01 -23.81
C ALA A 197 45.86 -40.94 -22.27
N ARG A 198 44.93 -41.74 -21.74
CA ARG A 198 44.58 -41.79 -20.30
C ARG A 198 45.78 -42.02 -19.37
N THR A 199 46.73 -42.87 -19.76
CA THR A 199 47.88 -43.27 -18.92
C THR A 199 48.91 -42.17 -18.71
N ILE A 200 48.97 -41.17 -19.59
CA ILE A 200 49.96 -40.07 -19.50
C ILE A 200 49.31 -38.72 -19.17
N SER A 201 47.99 -38.66 -19.03
CA SER A 201 47.26 -37.40 -18.85
C SER A 201 47.71 -36.62 -17.61
N LEU A 202 48.04 -37.30 -16.51
CA LEU A 202 48.48 -36.63 -15.29
C LEU A 202 49.92 -36.05 -15.35
N ILE A 203 50.68 -36.28 -16.43
CA ILE A 203 52.01 -35.67 -16.60
C ILE A 203 51.90 -34.15 -16.75
N ILE A 204 50.86 -33.65 -17.42
CA ILE A 204 50.64 -32.22 -17.66
C ILE A 204 50.39 -31.44 -16.36
N PRO A 205 49.45 -31.84 -15.48
CA PRO A 205 49.28 -31.18 -14.19
C PRO A 205 50.52 -31.31 -13.29
N VAL A 206 51.22 -32.45 -13.30
CA VAL A 206 52.50 -32.61 -12.57
C VAL A 206 53.57 -31.63 -13.06
N ALA A 207 53.73 -31.49 -14.38
CA ALA A 207 54.67 -30.53 -14.96
C ALA A 207 54.28 -29.08 -14.63
N THR A 208 52.99 -28.75 -14.72
CA THR A 208 52.46 -27.41 -14.41
C THR A 208 52.69 -27.04 -12.94
N LEU A 209 52.40 -27.96 -12.02
CA LEU A 209 52.66 -27.76 -10.58
C LEU A 209 54.15 -27.70 -10.25
N THR A 210 55.00 -28.43 -10.98
CA THR A 210 56.45 -28.32 -10.85
C THR A 210 56.93 -26.92 -11.25
N ILE A 211 56.34 -26.32 -12.30
CA ILE A 211 56.58 -24.91 -12.65
C ILE A 211 56.14 -23.99 -11.50
N VAL A 212 54.98 -24.23 -10.88
CA VAL A 212 54.54 -23.43 -9.71
C VAL A 212 55.53 -23.55 -8.55
N LEU A 213 56.01 -24.77 -8.24
CA LEU A 213 57.01 -25.00 -7.20
C LEU A 213 58.32 -24.24 -7.49
N LEU A 214 58.78 -24.26 -8.75
CA LEU A 214 59.98 -23.53 -9.19
C LEU A 214 59.79 -22.01 -9.14
N LEU A 215 58.61 -21.49 -9.49
CA LEU A 215 58.26 -20.07 -9.36
C LEU A 215 58.26 -19.62 -7.89
N CYS A 216 57.78 -20.49 -6.99
CA CYS A 216 57.84 -20.25 -5.55
C CYS A 216 59.29 -20.19 -5.01
N GLU A 217 60.21 -21.00 -5.55
CA GLU A 217 61.63 -20.97 -5.15
C GLU A 217 62.41 -19.82 -5.80
N TRP A 218 62.12 -19.47 -7.06
CA TRP A 218 62.79 -18.38 -7.79
C TRP A 218 62.48 -17.00 -7.20
N SER A 219 61.24 -16.76 -6.78
CA SER A 219 60.86 -15.52 -6.06
C SER A 219 61.62 -15.36 -4.74
N ASN A 220 61.94 -16.47 -4.06
CA ASN A 220 62.70 -16.46 -2.82
C ASN A 220 64.20 -16.22 -3.06
N TRP A 221 64.74 -16.78 -4.14
CA TRP A 221 66.13 -16.60 -4.55
C TRP A 221 66.44 -15.13 -4.92
N ASN A 222 65.52 -14.45 -5.62
CA ASN A 222 65.66 -13.03 -5.95
C ASN A 222 65.53 -12.11 -4.73
N ALA A 223 64.69 -12.45 -3.75
CA ALA A 223 64.56 -11.69 -2.50
C ALA A 223 65.81 -11.78 -1.61
N VAL A 224 66.57 -12.88 -1.70
CA VAL A 224 67.82 -13.08 -0.95
C VAL A 224 69.04 -12.46 -1.66
N MET A 225 69.05 -12.40 -3.00
CA MET A 225 70.21 -11.93 -3.78
C MET A 225 70.23 -10.41 -4.05
N ASN A 226 69.15 -9.66 -3.80
CA ASN A 226 69.14 -8.23 -4.11
C ASN A 226 68.39 -7.39 -3.05
N PRO A 227 69.05 -6.97 -1.94
CA PRO A 227 68.41 -6.24 -0.85
C PRO A 227 68.15 -4.74 -1.12
N ARG A 228 68.50 -4.22 -2.30
CA ARG A 228 68.47 -2.78 -2.60
C ARG A 228 67.63 -2.49 -3.85
N ARG A 229 66.31 -2.43 -3.67
CA ARG A 229 65.41 -1.69 -4.56
C ARG A 229 64.27 -1.11 -3.73
N ASP A 230 64.65 -0.14 -2.91
CA ASP A 230 63.76 0.83 -2.32
C ASP A 230 64.00 2.11 -3.13
N ASP A 231 63.16 2.34 -4.15
CA ASP A 231 63.32 3.46 -5.07
C ASP A 231 62.90 4.76 -4.39
N ARG A 232 63.90 5.47 -3.89
CA ARG A 232 63.90 6.94 -3.80
C ARG A 232 63.94 7.51 -5.22
N ARG A 233 62.95 8.31 -5.58
CA ARG A 233 63.07 9.42 -6.56
C ARG A 233 62.48 10.65 -5.86
N LEU A 234 63.30 11.46 -5.19
CA LEU A 234 64.07 12.61 -5.72
C LEU A 234 63.18 13.66 -6.39
N ASP A 235 62.82 14.65 -5.58
CA ASP A 235 62.67 16.05 -5.95
C ASP A 235 63.83 16.52 -6.83
N LEU A 236 63.51 17.32 -7.85
CA LEU A 236 64.27 18.49 -8.31
C LEU A 236 63.45 19.19 -9.41
N ASN A 237 62.89 20.36 -9.09
CA ASN A 237 63.01 21.58 -9.91
C ASN A 237 62.40 22.78 -9.17
N GLN A 238 63.28 23.61 -8.62
CA GLN A 238 63.05 25.02 -8.34
C GLN A 238 63.33 25.84 -9.60
N ALA A 239 62.52 26.90 -9.80
CA ALA A 239 62.91 28.29 -10.10
C ALA A 239 61.96 28.92 -11.15
N SER A 240 61.18 29.93 -10.75
CA SER A 240 61.43 31.34 -11.11
C SER A 240 60.21 32.21 -10.81
N ASP A 241 60.45 33.22 -9.97
CA ASP A 241 59.99 34.62 -10.02
C ASP A 241 58.49 35.00 -9.92
N GLU A 242 58.21 35.70 -8.82
CA GLU A 242 57.21 36.77 -8.66
C GLU A 242 57.38 37.89 -9.71
N PRO A 243 56.32 38.67 -10.05
CA PRO A 243 56.05 39.89 -9.27
C PRO A 243 54.55 40.23 -9.03
N GLN A 244 54.38 41.10 -8.03
CA GLN A 244 53.15 41.69 -7.49
C GLN A 244 52.42 42.73 -8.40
N VAL A 245 51.06 42.70 -8.38
CA VAL A 245 50.04 43.81 -8.14
C VAL A 245 50.01 45.03 -9.13
N PRO A 246 48.89 45.73 -9.52
CA PRO A 246 47.62 46.06 -8.81
C PRO A 246 46.26 46.06 -9.57
N HIS A 247 45.17 46.13 -8.77
CA HIS A 247 43.84 46.77 -8.94
C HIS A 247 43.16 46.94 -10.32
N SER A 248 41.88 46.50 -10.42
CA SER A 248 40.76 47.37 -10.84
C SER A 248 39.37 46.76 -10.53
N GLN A 249 38.44 47.65 -10.17
CA GLN A 249 37.08 47.46 -9.65
C GLN A 249 36.01 47.11 -10.70
N SER A 250 34.84 46.72 -10.17
CA SER A 250 33.47 46.86 -10.73
C SER A 250 33.04 45.76 -11.71
N ASN A 251 31.81 45.22 -11.71
CA ASN A 251 30.53 45.72 -11.20
C ASN A 251 29.62 44.59 -10.70
N THR A 252 29.03 44.84 -9.54
CA THR A 252 27.88 44.14 -8.96
C THR A 252 26.61 44.60 -9.67
N ILE A 253 25.76 43.67 -10.13
CA ILE A 253 24.33 43.96 -10.35
C ILE A 253 23.57 43.27 -9.21
N SER A 254 23.16 44.09 -8.25
CA SER A 254 22.26 43.74 -7.17
C SER A 254 20.82 43.76 -7.71
N ILE A 255 20.13 42.62 -7.62
CA ILE A 255 18.67 42.57 -7.55
C ILE A 255 18.35 42.02 -6.16
N GLY A 256 17.68 42.84 -5.37
CA GLY A 256 17.68 42.75 -3.91
C GLY A 256 17.01 41.50 -3.35
N GLU A 257 17.78 40.76 -2.56
CA GLU A 257 17.24 39.85 -1.55
C GLU A 257 16.91 40.66 -0.30
N ARG A 258 15.63 40.65 0.09
CA ARG A 258 15.27 40.97 1.48
C ARG A 258 15.71 39.78 2.33
N PRO A 259 16.43 39.98 3.44
CA PRO A 259 16.68 38.88 4.36
C PRO A 259 15.37 38.56 5.07
N MET A 260 14.74 37.45 4.67
CA MET A 260 13.83 36.74 5.56
C MET A 260 14.69 36.20 6.70
N GLN A 261 14.60 36.84 7.87
CA GLN A 261 14.99 36.18 9.11
C GLN A 261 14.09 34.94 9.26
N GLU A 262 14.61 33.77 8.88
CA GLU A 262 14.07 32.50 9.34
C GLU A 262 14.27 32.45 10.87
N GLN A 263 13.24 32.85 11.61
CA GLN A 263 13.10 32.40 12.98
C GLN A 263 12.98 30.87 12.91
N HIS A 264 14.02 30.16 13.36
CA HIS A 264 13.95 28.72 13.62
C HIS A 264 12.80 28.48 14.62
N ALA A 265 11.63 28.10 14.12
CA ALA A 265 10.54 27.65 14.95
C ALA A 265 10.91 26.27 15.51
N GLU A 266 11.04 26.13 16.83
CA GLU A 266 11.25 24.83 17.49
C GLU A 266 10.23 23.79 16.96
N ARG A 267 10.73 22.68 16.40
CA ARG A 267 9.88 21.62 15.85
C ARG A 267 9.27 20.79 16.99
N ARG A 268 7.98 20.46 16.85
CA ARG A 268 7.14 19.89 17.92
C ARG A 268 6.92 18.39 17.70
N ILE A 269 6.84 17.59 18.75
CA ILE A 269 6.63 16.12 18.64
C ILE A 269 5.20 15.74 18.26
N ASP A 270 4.27 16.67 18.31
CA ASP A 270 2.85 16.50 18.01
C ASP A 270 2.48 16.96 16.59
N GLN A 271 3.47 16.95 15.69
CA GLN A 271 3.25 17.07 14.26
C GLN A 271 2.68 15.76 13.70
N PHE A 272 1.56 15.27 14.24
CA PHE A 272 0.91 13.97 13.95
C PHE A 272 0.56 13.70 12.48
N PHE A 273 0.80 14.68 11.63
CA PHE A 273 0.31 14.76 10.26
C PHE A 273 1.43 15.01 9.24
N SER A 274 2.68 15.15 9.70
CA SER A 274 3.86 14.84 8.89
C SER A 274 4.06 13.33 9.04
N GLY A 275 3.43 12.54 8.16
CA GLY A 275 3.40 11.07 8.25
C GLY A 275 4.74 10.40 7.90
N PRO A 276 4.71 9.10 7.52
CA PRO A 276 5.91 8.32 7.25
C PRO A 276 6.80 8.88 6.12
N GLY A 277 6.20 9.60 5.16
CA GLY A 277 6.91 10.27 4.09
C GLY A 277 7.76 11.44 4.57
N ALA A 278 7.29 12.19 5.58
CA ALA A 278 8.06 13.28 6.18
C ALA A 278 9.33 12.77 6.85
N ARG A 279 9.26 11.64 7.57
CA ARG A 279 10.45 10.99 8.15
C ARG A 279 11.52 10.71 7.10
N ALA A 280 11.15 10.13 5.95
CA ALA A 280 12.11 9.85 4.88
C ALA A 280 12.66 11.11 4.19
N ASP A 281 11.92 12.21 4.21
CA ASP A 281 12.36 13.51 3.67
C ASP A 281 13.31 14.20 4.68
N ASP A 282 13.00 14.18 5.98
CA ASP A 282 13.83 14.70 7.07
C ASP A 282 15.22 14.04 7.08
N TRP A 283 15.29 12.71 6.94
CA TRP A 283 16.57 11.99 6.83
C TRP A 283 17.34 12.34 5.55
N ARG A 284 16.66 12.62 4.44
CA ARG A 284 17.31 13.09 3.20
C ARG A 284 17.88 14.50 3.36
N GLU A 285 17.16 15.39 4.03
CA GLU A 285 17.69 16.72 4.37
C GLU A 285 18.92 16.62 5.26
N LEU A 286 18.92 15.69 6.22
CA LEU A 286 20.07 15.42 7.07
C LEU A 286 21.29 14.91 6.27
N VAL A 287 21.08 14.03 5.28
CA VAL A 287 22.14 13.60 4.34
C VAL A 287 22.69 14.79 3.54
N ASN A 288 21.81 15.66 3.04
CA ASN A 288 22.21 16.84 2.27
C ASN A 288 23.04 17.81 3.13
N ALA A 289 22.63 18.05 4.37
CA ALA A 289 23.36 18.89 5.31
C ALA A 289 24.72 18.27 5.68
N ALA A 290 24.80 16.95 5.93
CA ALA A 290 26.05 16.26 6.18
C ALA A 290 27.01 16.33 4.98
N ARG A 291 26.47 16.23 3.75
CA ARG A 291 27.25 16.37 2.52
C ARG A 291 27.77 17.80 2.37
N ALA A 292 26.91 18.80 2.55
CA ALA A 292 27.27 20.20 2.48
C ALA A 292 28.36 20.56 3.51
N TRP A 293 28.27 20.01 4.73
CA TRP A 293 29.27 20.16 5.78
C TRP A 293 30.61 19.50 5.39
N LYS A 294 30.59 18.25 4.93
CA LYS A 294 31.81 17.56 4.45
C LYS A 294 32.49 18.31 3.30
N ASP A 295 31.70 18.84 2.36
CA ASP A 295 32.20 19.55 1.19
C ASP A 295 32.62 21.00 1.51
N GLY A 296 32.44 21.45 2.76
CA GLY A 296 32.83 22.78 3.23
C GLY A 296 31.93 23.92 2.75
N THR A 297 30.75 23.60 2.19
CA THR A 297 29.80 24.58 1.64
C THR A 297 28.87 25.19 2.69
N GLN A 298 28.68 24.50 3.83
CA GLN A 298 27.90 24.97 4.98
C GLN A 298 28.55 24.50 6.28
N ASP A 299 28.20 25.15 7.39
CA ASP A 299 28.74 24.83 8.71
C ASP A 299 28.01 23.65 9.39
N ARG A 300 28.72 22.97 10.29
CA ARG A 300 28.25 21.84 11.12
C ARG A 300 26.94 22.16 11.85
N ALA A 301 26.76 23.41 12.25
CA ALA A 301 25.60 23.86 13.00
C ALA A 301 24.26 23.51 12.33
N ARG A 302 24.17 23.56 10.99
CA ARG A 302 22.93 23.16 10.29
C ARG A 302 22.64 21.68 10.44
N PHE A 303 23.66 20.82 10.30
CA PHE A 303 23.50 19.38 10.50
C PHE A 303 23.11 19.07 11.96
N GLU A 304 23.78 19.68 12.93
CA GLU A 304 23.47 19.48 14.36
C GLU A 304 22.05 19.95 14.71
N GLY A 305 21.59 21.07 14.13
CA GLY A 305 20.20 21.53 14.26
C GLY A 305 19.20 20.52 13.71
N LEU A 306 19.38 20.08 12.47
CA LEU A 306 18.50 19.07 11.86
C LEU A 306 18.53 17.73 12.59
N LEU A 307 19.69 17.30 13.10
CA LEU A 307 19.82 16.09 13.90
C LEU A 307 19.06 16.19 15.23
N ALA A 308 19.12 17.36 15.88
CA ALA A 308 18.35 17.63 17.09
C ALA A 308 16.85 17.62 16.80
N ASP A 309 16.42 18.17 15.66
CA ASP A 309 15.02 18.22 15.24
C ASP A 309 14.43 16.82 15.04
N ILE A 310 15.15 15.91 14.36
CA ILE A 310 14.65 14.54 14.11
C ILE A 310 14.78 13.64 15.33
N ALA A 311 15.72 13.94 16.24
CA ALA A 311 16.03 13.07 17.36
C ALA A 311 14.82 12.76 18.25
N ALA A 312 13.93 13.74 18.46
CA ALA A 312 12.78 13.59 19.34
C ALA A 312 11.70 12.66 18.75
N THR A 313 11.44 12.72 17.44
CA THR A 313 10.46 11.87 16.77
C THR A 313 11.00 10.47 16.49
N GLU A 314 12.31 10.33 16.26
CA GLU A 314 12.98 9.03 16.10
C GLU A 314 12.93 8.16 17.36
N GLU A 315 12.68 8.73 18.55
CA GLU A 315 12.43 7.94 19.78
C GLU A 315 11.15 7.09 19.69
N PHE A 316 10.21 7.46 18.81
CA PHE A 316 8.97 6.72 18.61
C PHE A 316 9.08 5.57 17.61
N HIS A 317 10.26 5.35 17.04
CA HIS A 317 10.55 4.26 16.12
C HIS A 317 11.65 3.37 16.68
N ALA A 318 11.59 2.06 16.40
CA ALA A 318 12.62 1.17 16.91
C ALA A 318 13.97 1.35 16.18
N TYR A 319 13.94 1.42 14.85
CA TYR A 319 15.11 1.73 14.01
C TYR A 319 15.17 3.23 13.73
N PRO A 320 16.35 3.89 13.69
CA PRO A 320 17.70 3.38 13.95
C PRO A 320 17.97 3.05 15.43
N GLY A 321 17.14 3.55 16.33
CA GLY A 321 17.27 3.34 17.77
C GLY A 321 18.41 4.13 18.39
N SER A 322 18.44 4.14 19.73
CA SER A 322 19.32 5.01 20.51
C SER A 322 20.82 4.80 20.27
N ARG A 323 21.25 3.55 20.00
CA ARG A 323 22.66 3.22 19.76
C ARG A 323 23.20 3.89 18.51
N LEU A 324 22.50 3.76 17.38
CA LEU A 324 22.92 4.37 16.11
C LEU A 324 22.77 5.89 16.12
N MET A 325 21.73 6.40 16.79
CA MET A 325 21.54 7.84 16.96
C MET A 325 22.63 8.48 17.83
N ASN A 326 23.06 7.80 18.90
CA ASN A 326 24.15 8.29 19.76
C ASN A 326 25.50 8.27 19.03
N GLU A 327 25.81 7.20 18.29
CA GLU A 327 27.00 7.16 17.44
C GLU A 327 27.01 8.34 16.44
N LEU A 328 25.88 8.62 15.80
CA LEU A 328 25.76 9.73 14.86
C LEU A 328 26.05 11.08 15.54
N ARG A 329 25.57 11.29 16.77
CA ARG A 329 25.87 12.48 17.57
C ARG A 329 27.34 12.56 17.97
N GLU A 330 27.95 11.45 18.39
CA GLU A 330 29.36 11.40 18.80
C GLU A 330 30.31 11.69 17.63
N ARG A 331 30.03 11.14 16.44
CA ARG A 331 30.79 11.46 15.21
C ARG A 331 30.64 12.92 14.80
N ALA A 332 29.44 13.46 14.87
CA ALA A 332 29.21 14.87 14.58
C ALA A 332 29.95 15.78 15.57
N ALA A 333 29.85 15.49 16.87
CA ALA A 333 30.50 16.26 17.93
C ALA A 333 32.03 16.23 17.84
N SER A 334 32.62 15.10 17.44
CA SER A 334 34.07 14.93 17.25
C SER A 334 34.61 15.58 15.96
N GLY A 335 33.73 16.13 15.11
CA GLY A 335 34.12 16.79 13.86
C GLY A 335 34.42 15.83 12.70
N ASP A 336 34.08 14.55 12.82
CA ASP A 336 34.24 13.56 11.76
C ASP A 336 33.15 13.69 10.70
N ALA A 337 33.26 14.71 9.84
CA ALA A 337 32.28 14.96 8.77
C ALA A 337 32.18 13.79 7.77
N ALA A 338 33.28 13.09 7.50
CA ALA A 338 33.30 11.97 6.55
C ALA A 338 32.58 10.73 7.11
N GLY A 339 32.88 10.36 8.36
CA GLY A 339 32.22 9.24 9.04
C GLY A 339 30.77 9.56 9.41
N THR A 340 30.43 10.82 9.68
CA THR A 340 29.05 11.27 9.87
C THR A 340 28.24 11.11 8.59
N LEU A 341 28.77 11.58 7.44
CA LEU A 341 28.11 11.42 6.15
C LEU A 341 27.92 9.94 5.79
N ALA A 342 28.94 9.11 6.00
CA ALA A 342 28.86 7.68 5.72
C ALA A 342 27.76 7.00 6.54
N LEU A 343 27.68 7.29 7.84
CA LEU A 343 26.68 6.70 8.73
C LEU A 343 25.27 7.18 8.36
N VAL A 344 25.04 8.48 8.20
CA VAL A 344 23.70 9.01 7.87
C VAL A 344 23.20 8.50 6.51
N MET A 345 24.09 8.32 5.52
CA MET A 345 23.74 7.71 4.23
C MET A 345 23.30 6.26 4.40
N ARG A 346 24.02 5.47 5.22
CA ARG A 346 23.67 4.07 5.51
C ARG A 346 22.30 3.97 6.19
N LEU A 347 22.07 4.77 7.22
CA LEU A 347 20.79 4.81 7.94
C LEU A 347 19.62 5.19 7.00
N THR A 348 19.84 6.22 6.18
CA THR A 348 18.84 6.69 5.21
C THR A 348 18.54 5.62 4.15
N GLN A 349 19.56 4.91 3.66
CA GLN A 349 19.38 3.81 2.72
C GLN A 349 18.57 2.66 3.34
N ALA A 350 18.86 2.28 4.59
CA ALA A 350 18.13 1.24 5.29
C ALA A 350 16.65 1.64 5.51
N LEU A 351 16.38 2.89 5.88
CA LEU A 351 15.02 3.43 6.02
C LEU A 351 14.24 3.41 4.70
N GLN A 352 14.87 3.83 3.60
CA GLN A 352 14.25 3.89 2.27
C GLN A 352 13.96 2.51 1.69
N THR A 353 14.91 1.58 1.82
CA THR A 353 14.78 0.19 1.32
C THR A 353 14.02 -0.73 2.27
N ARG A 354 13.81 -0.28 3.53
CA ARG A 354 13.28 -1.08 4.64
C ARG A 354 14.09 -2.34 4.92
N SER A 355 15.38 -2.34 4.58
CA SER A 355 16.29 -3.48 4.76
C SER A 355 16.44 -3.86 6.23
N PHE A 356 16.36 -2.88 7.15
CA PHE A 356 16.48 -3.09 8.60
C PHE A 356 15.45 -4.08 9.19
N ARG A 357 14.35 -4.31 8.47
CA ARG A 357 13.32 -5.29 8.85
C ARG A 357 13.76 -6.74 8.67
N GLN A 358 14.83 -6.97 7.91
CA GLN A 358 15.33 -8.29 7.53
C GLN A 358 16.82 -8.48 7.83
N HIS A 359 17.62 -7.42 7.68
CA HIS A 359 19.06 -7.48 7.83
C HIS A 359 19.46 -6.98 9.21
N THR A 360 20.03 -7.87 10.03
CA THR A 360 20.49 -7.53 11.39
C THR A 360 21.68 -6.57 11.37
N SER A 361 22.51 -6.61 10.32
CA SER A 361 23.68 -5.75 10.14
C SER A 361 23.32 -4.26 10.06
N ASP A 362 22.11 -3.91 9.62
CA ASP A 362 21.64 -2.51 9.58
C ASP A 362 21.56 -1.88 10.97
N TRP A 363 21.42 -2.70 12.02
CA TRP A 363 21.34 -2.28 13.43
C TRP A 363 22.71 -2.15 14.09
N ASP A 364 23.79 -2.57 13.43
CA ASP A 364 25.15 -2.57 13.98
C ASP A 364 25.90 -1.27 13.66
N VAL A 365 26.51 -0.67 14.69
CA VAL A 365 27.32 0.55 14.54
C VAL A 365 28.47 0.34 13.55
N HIS A 366 29.21 -0.75 13.73
CA HIS A 366 30.33 -1.14 12.86
C HIS A 366 29.92 -2.08 11.73
N GLY A 367 28.61 -2.25 11.47
CA GLY A 367 28.15 -3.02 10.34
C GLY A 367 28.81 -2.48 9.08
N GLU A 368 29.69 -3.27 8.46
CA GLU A 368 30.09 -3.00 7.10
C GLU A 368 28.80 -3.03 6.28
N SER A 369 28.61 -2.07 5.38
CA SER A 369 27.72 -2.35 4.25
C SER A 369 28.41 -3.49 3.52
N GLU A 370 28.15 -4.73 3.93
CA GLU A 370 28.39 -5.86 3.06
C GLU A 370 27.79 -5.42 1.74
N GLY A 371 28.57 -5.46 0.65
CA GLY A 371 28.15 -5.00 -0.66
C GLY A 371 27.00 -5.84 -1.25
N GLU A 372 26.21 -6.49 -0.40
CA GLU A 372 24.90 -7.02 -0.72
C GLU A 372 24.01 -5.85 -1.12
N ILE A 373 23.86 -5.73 -2.44
CA ILE A 373 22.84 -4.90 -3.06
C ILE A 373 21.51 -5.32 -2.40
N PRO A 374 20.75 -4.38 -1.79
CA PRO A 374 19.43 -4.69 -1.25
C PRO A 374 18.63 -5.44 -2.32
N ASP A 375 17.89 -6.49 -1.94
CA ASP A 375 17.06 -7.22 -2.91
C ASP A 375 15.93 -6.30 -3.40
N LEU A 376 16.24 -5.53 -4.44
CA LEU A 376 15.35 -4.59 -5.13
C LEU A 376 14.37 -5.34 -6.03
N LEU A 377 14.60 -6.63 -6.26
CA LEU A 377 13.71 -7.46 -7.04
C LEU A 377 12.47 -7.79 -6.20
N PRO A 378 11.28 -7.85 -6.82
CA PRO A 378 10.12 -8.44 -6.20
C PRO A 378 10.48 -9.81 -5.60
N PRO A 379 9.94 -10.22 -4.44
CA PRO A 379 10.26 -11.49 -3.79
C PRO A 379 10.07 -12.73 -4.68
N ALA A 380 9.28 -12.61 -5.76
CA ALA A 380 9.11 -13.65 -6.77
C ALA A 380 10.36 -13.88 -7.66
N LEU A 381 11.32 -12.95 -7.66
CA LEU A 381 12.53 -12.92 -8.48
C LEU A 381 13.83 -12.94 -7.63
N GLY A 382 13.71 -12.87 -6.30
CA GLY A 382 14.82 -12.82 -5.33
C GLY A 382 15.07 -14.13 -4.56
N HIS A 383 16.00 -14.11 -3.59
CA HIS A 383 16.45 -15.32 -2.88
C HIS A 383 15.38 -15.95 -1.97
N THR A 384 15.30 -17.28 -1.99
CA THR A 384 14.29 -18.15 -1.34
C THR A 384 14.50 -18.36 0.17
N GLY A 385 14.81 -17.31 0.92
CA GLY A 385 14.81 -17.35 2.39
C GLY A 385 13.39 -17.19 2.94
N ALA A 386 13.04 -17.88 4.04
CA ALA A 386 11.76 -17.67 4.72
C ALA A 386 11.73 -16.27 5.38
N ARG A 387 11.19 -15.28 4.67
CA ARG A 387 11.05 -13.90 5.16
C ARG A 387 10.01 -13.84 6.29
N ARG A 388 10.43 -13.52 7.51
CA ARG A 388 9.54 -13.29 8.67
C ARG A 388 9.01 -11.86 8.63
N PRO A 389 7.69 -11.61 8.77
CA PRO A 389 7.17 -10.25 8.84
C PRO A 389 7.68 -9.51 10.08
N TYR A 390 7.95 -8.22 9.92
CA TYR A 390 8.45 -7.31 10.96
C TYR A 390 7.32 -6.40 11.47
N PHE A 391 7.29 -6.13 12.77
CA PHE A 391 6.45 -5.09 13.40
C PHE A 391 7.13 -4.45 14.62
N GLU A 392 6.50 -3.46 15.24
CA GLU A 392 7.01 -2.81 16.45
C GLU A 392 6.01 -2.91 17.61
N VAL A 393 6.53 -2.92 18.84
CA VAL A 393 5.76 -3.02 20.09
C VAL A 393 6.05 -1.79 20.94
N LEU A 394 5.04 -0.98 21.20
CA LEU A 394 5.17 0.18 22.08
C LEU A 394 5.13 -0.28 23.54
N ILE A 395 6.08 0.15 24.36
CA ILE A 395 6.15 -0.17 25.78
C ILE A 395 6.15 1.16 26.55
N VAL A 396 5.03 1.42 27.23
CA VAL A 396 4.85 2.61 28.08
C VAL A 396 5.34 2.24 29.48
N THR A 397 6.32 2.96 30.02
CA THR A 397 6.97 2.57 31.27
C THR A 397 7.43 3.77 32.10
N GLY A 398 7.38 3.63 33.43
CA GLY A 398 7.99 4.58 34.37
C GLY A 398 9.50 4.40 34.56
N VAL A 399 10.10 3.37 33.93
CA VAL A 399 11.54 3.10 34.06
C VAL A 399 12.36 4.21 33.40
N PRO A 400 13.43 4.73 34.04
CA PRO A 400 14.28 5.78 33.47
C PRO A 400 14.83 5.44 32.09
N SER A 401 14.89 6.43 31.19
CA SER A 401 15.31 6.24 29.79
C SER A 401 16.73 5.73 29.60
N THR A 402 17.59 5.90 30.60
CA THR A 402 18.95 5.32 30.64
C THR A 402 18.96 3.79 30.62
N SER A 403 17.87 3.14 31.04
CA SER A 403 17.76 1.67 31.11
C SER A 403 17.09 1.05 29.88
N TRP A 404 16.47 1.84 29.00
CA TRP A 404 15.66 1.32 27.89
C TRP A 404 16.47 0.48 26.90
N ALA A 405 17.72 0.84 26.62
CA ALA A 405 18.57 0.07 25.71
C ALA A 405 18.87 -1.35 26.24
N GLY A 406 19.09 -1.47 27.56
CA GLY A 406 19.27 -2.77 28.22
C GLY A 406 17.98 -3.59 28.20
N LEU A 407 16.84 -2.96 28.49
CA LEU A 407 15.53 -3.63 28.41
C LEU A 407 15.22 -4.11 26.98
N ALA A 408 15.50 -3.30 25.96
CA ALA A 408 15.33 -3.70 24.57
C ALA A 408 16.18 -4.93 24.22
N ALA A 409 17.40 -5.02 24.75
CA ALA A 409 18.26 -6.19 24.58
C ALA A 409 17.66 -7.45 25.25
N GLU A 410 17.11 -7.34 26.46
CA GLU A 410 16.43 -8.47 27.12
C GLU A 410 15.20 -8.94 26.35
N TRP A 411 14.38 -8.02 25.82
CA TRP A 411 13.27 -8.35 24.94
C TRP A 411 13.70 -9.07 23.65
N ARG A 412 14.85 -8.68 23.07
CA ARG A 412 15.44 -9.38 21.92
C ARG A 412 15.82 -10.83 22.24
N ARG A 413 16.26 -11.11 23.47
CA ARG A 413 16.65 -12.47 23.92
C ARG A 413 15.47 -13.42 24.03
N LEU A 414 14.24 -12.91 24.17
CA LEU A 414 13.02 -13.73 24.18
C LEU A 414 12.67 -14.29 22.79
N ARG A 415 13.15 -13.66 21.71
CA ARG A 415 12.85 -14.09 20.34
C ARG A 415 13.50 -15.43 20.04
N ARG A 416 12.74 -16.29 19.38
CA ARG A 416 13.15 -17.65 19.02
C ARG A 416 13.21 -17.79 17.51
N PRO A 417 14.05 -18.71 16.99
CA PRO A 417 14.06 -19.04 15.57
C PRO A 417 12.70 -19.52 15.04
N VAL A 418 11.88 -20.14 15.91
CA VAL A 418 10.57 -20.71 15.57
C VAL A 418 9.42 -19.69 15.50
N ASP A 419 9.60 -18.46 15.99
CA ASP A 419 8.50 -17.50 15.98
C ASP A 419 8.18 -17.07 14.55
N SER A 420 6.89 -16.92 14.23
CA SER A 420 6.44 -16.54 12.88
C SER A 420 6.81 -15.11 12.47
N PHE A 421 7.10 -14.25 13.45
CA PHE A 421 7.27 -12.81 13.26
C PHE A 421 8.51 -12.30 13.99
N ILE A 422 9.03 -11.15 13.57
CA ILE A 422 10.07 -10.40 14.26
C ILE A 422 9.45 -9.10 14.74
N TYR A 423 9.70 -8.70 15.99
CA TYR A 423 9.25 -7.40 16.48
C TYR A 423 10.32 -6.67 17.24
N GLU A 424 10.35 -5.34 17.15
CA GLU A 424 11.25 -4.51 17.97
C GLU A 424 10.49 -3.69 19.04
N PRO A 425 11.01 -3.59 20.27
CA PRO A 425 10.39 -2.77 21.31
C PRO A 425 10.73 -1.28 21.14
N VAL A 426 9.72 -0.44 21.32
CA VAL A 426 9.81 1.03 21.35
C VAL A 426 9.41 1.49 22.75
N PHE A 427 10.28 2.17 23.49
CA PHE A 427 10.01 2.59 24.87
C PHE A 427 9.63 4.06 24.94
N VAL A 428 8.60 4.36 25.74
CA VAL A 428 8.17 5.73 26.05
C VAL A 428 7.90 5.91 27.53
N GLY A 429 8.18 7.10 28.05
CA GLY A 429 8.12 7.42 29.49
C GLY A 429 6.80 8.06 29.94
N SER A 430 5.92 8.43 29.02
CA SER A 430 4.72 9.19 29.32
C SER A 430 3.49 8.84 28.48
N ALA A 431 2.31 9.23 28.96
CA ALA A 431 1.05 9.10 28.22
C ALA A 431 1.04 9.96 26.94
N GLU A 432 1.54 11.21 27.02
CA GLU A 432 1.69 12.09 25.86
C GLU A 432 2.62 11.45 24.80
N ASP A 433 3.77 10.88 25.21
CA ASP A 433 4.69 10.20 24.28
C ASP A 433 4.07 8.93 23.67
N ALA A 434 3.31 8.16 24.47
CA ALA A 434 2.62 6.97 23.97
C ALA A 434 1.58 7.30 22.91
N PHE A 435 0.82 8.39 23.11
CA PHE A 435 -0.09 8.90 22.11
C PHE A 435 0.66 9.34 20.84
N CYS A 436 1.77 10.07 20.99
CA CYS A 436 2.57 10.51 19.85
C CYS A 436 3.15 9.34 19.07
N ALA A 437 3.67 8.33 19.75
CA ALA A 437 4.19 7.12 19.11
C ALA A 437 3.10 6.38 18.34
N ALA A 438 1.90 6.22 18.91
CA ALA A 438 0.77 5.58 18.22
C ALA A 438 0.31 6.34 16.96
N MET A 439 0.53 7.66 16.90
CA MET A 439 0.20 8.51 15.76
C MET A 439 1.31 8.57 14.71
N LEU A 440 2.58 8.60 15.11
CA LEU A 440 3.70 8.79 14.19
C LEU A 440 4.27 7.47 13.67
N ASN A 441 4.12 6.38 14.42
CA ASN A 441 4.69 5.09 14.07
C ASN A 441 3.64 4.13 13.46
N PRO A 442 3.64 3.94 12.13
CA PRO A 442 2.72 3.02 11.48
C PRO A 442 3.10 1.55 11.68
N ASP A 443 4.33 1.24 12.10
CA ASP A 443 4.82 -0.14 12.25
C ASP A 443 4.40 -0.77 13.59
N LEU A 444 3.80 0.02 14.49
CA LEU A 444 3.23 -0.49 15.73
C LEU A 444 2.08 -1.45 15.47
N ALA A 445 2.16 -2.64 16.06
CA ALA A 445 1.08 -3.63 16.05
C ALA A 445 0.54 -3.96 17.45
N ALA A 446 1.28 -3.65 18.51
CA ALA A 446 0.88 -3.90 19.89
C ALA A 446 1.42 -2.83 20.85
N VAL A 447 0.75 -2.68 22.00
CA VAL A 447 1.15 -1.78 23.08
C VAL A 447 1.12 -2.52 24.42
N ILE A 448 2.18 -2.37 25.19
CA ILE A 448 2.31 -2.84 26.57
C ILE A 448 2.33 -1.61 27.47
N ILE A 449 1.35 -1.51 28.36
CA ILE A 449 1.21 -0.40 29.29
C ILE A 449 1.63 -0.90 30.67
N ASN A 450 2.69 -0.33 31.23
CA ASN A 450 3.07 -0.55 32.62
C ASN A 450 2.49 0.54 33.52
N GLU A 451 2.42 0.30 34.82
CA GLU A 451 2.15 1.35 35.81
C GLU A 451 3.37 2.26 36.03
N GLY A 452 3.13 3.47 36.55
CA GLY A 452 4.19 4.39 37.01
C GLY A 452 4.80 5.31 35.94
N PHE A 453 4.25 5.37 34.73
CA PHE A 453 4.61 6.41 33.75
C PHE A 453 4.04 7.78 34.14
N GLN A 454 4.62 8.85 33.60
CA GLN A 454 4.12 10.21 33.81
C GLN A 454 3.05 10.58 32.78
N TYR A 455 2.12 11.48 33.08
CA TYR A 455 1.22 11.97 32.04
C TYR A 455 1.96 12.79 30.95
N ARG A 456 2.81 13.72 31.37
CA ARG A 456 3.43 14.73 30.48
C ARG A 456 4.68 14.21 29.78
N SER A 457 4.81 14.57 28.50
CA SER A 457 6.03 14.37 27.73
C SER A 457 7.13 15.33 28.20
N ARG A 458 8.38 14.87 28.10
CA ARG A 458 9.58 15.71 28.24
C ARG A 458 9.78 16.66 27.05
N HIS A 459 9.14 16.37 25.92
CA HIS A 459 9.22 17.15 24.69
C HIS A 459 8.04 18.14 24.59
N ASN A 460 8.14 19.11 23.69
CA ASN A 460 7.09 20.11 23.49
C ASN A 460 5.96 19.56 22.59
N ALA A 461 4.73 19.52 23.13
CA ALA A 461 3.55 18.98 22.47
C ALA A 461 2.29 19.87 22.65
N PRO A 462 2.31 21.14 22.23
CA PRO A 462 1.22 22.08 22.49
C PRO A 462 -0.11 21.76 21.76
N VAL A 463 -0.08 21.22 20.54
CA VAL A 463 -1.26 20.74 19.78
C VAL A 463 -1.90 19.56 20.49
N LEU A 464 -1.10 18.58 20.94
CA LEU A 464 -1.63 17.46 21.74
C LEU A 464 -2.30 17.97 23.02
N ARG A 465 -1.68 18.95 23.67
CA ARG A 465 -2.19 19.56 24.90
C ARG A 465 -3.48 20.34 24.67
N GLU A 466 -3.61 21.03 23.54
CA GLU A 466 -4.86 21.67 23.12
C GLU A 466 -5.96 20.63 22.85
N LEU A 467 -5.65 19.55 22.14
CA LEU A 467 -6.60 18.47 21.82
C LEU A 467 -7.06 17.68 23.05
N THR A 468 -6.19 17.54 24.06
CA THR A 468 -6.49 16.83 25.31
C THR A 468 -7.02 17.73 26.43
N ALA A 469 -7.00 19.06 26.25
CA ALA A 469 -7.48 20.02 27.24
C ALA A 469 -8.95 19.78 27.63
N SER A 470 -9.79 19.30 26.70
CA SER A 470 -11.19 18.95 26.95
C SER A 470 -11.39 17.62 27.68
N ILE A 471 -10.34 16.78 27.77
CA ILE A 471 -10.35 15.44 28.39
C ILE A 471 -9.85 15.52 29.85
N GLN A 472 -9.43 16.69 30.33
CA GLN A 472 -8.92 16.89 31.70
C GLN A 472 -9.99 16.62 32.77
N SER A 473 -10.16 15.35 33.14
CA SER A 473 -10.69 14.92 34.44
C SER A 473 -9.53 14.64 35.40
N LYS A 474 -9.81 14.68 36.71
CA LYS A 474 -8.82 14.60 37.80
C LYS A 474 -8.08 13.25 37.95
N GLU A 475 -8.30 12.27 37.07
CA GLU A 475 -7.68 10.94 37.10
C GLU A 475 -6.80 10.68 35.84
N THR A 476 -5.90 11.61 35.54
CA THR A 476 -5.15 11.65 34.26
C THR A 476 -3.96 10.66 34.19
N ASP A 477 -3.55 10.03 35.30
CA ASP A 477 -2.45 9.05 35.35
C ASP A 477 -2.92 7.58 35.27
N SER A 478 -4.14 7.32 34.80
CA SER A 478 -4.69 5.96 34.74
C SER A 478 -4.20 5.18 33.50
N PRO A 479 -3.53 4.01 33.67
CA PRO A 479 -3.16 3.12 32.56
C PRO A 479 -4.35 2.70 31.69
N LEU A 480 -5.54 2.56 32.30
CA LEU A 480 -6.77 2.19 31.61
C LEU A 480 -7.28 3.32 30.70
N MET A 481 -7.18 4.57 31.16
CA MET A 481 -7.56 5.74 30.35
C MET A 481 -6.65 5.90 29.13
N LEU A 482 -5.35 5.65 29.30
CA LEU A 482 -4.42 5.59 28.17
C LEU A 482 -4.81 4.47 27.19
N ALA A 483 -5.10 3.27 27.70
CA ALA A 483 -5.53 2.15 26.86
C ALA A 483 -6.77 2.48 26.03
N GLN A 484 -7.80 3.07 26.66
CA GLN A 484 -9.03 3.48 25.98
C GLN A 484 -8.76 4.55 24.92
N THR A 485 -7.89 5.51 25.22
CA THR A 485 -7.50 6.58 24.29
C THR A 485 -6.76 6.01 23.08
N LEU A 486 -5.77 5.15 23.29
CA LEU A 486 -5.04 4.48 22.23
C LEU A 486 -5.97 3.60 21.38
N LYS A 487 -6.88 2.85 22.01
CA LYS A 487 -7.87 2.02 21.29
C LYS A 487 -8.83 2.86 20.45
N ARG A 488 -9.23 4.05 20.94
CA ARG A 488 -10.09 4.97 20.18
C ARG A 488 -9.42 5.50 18.93
N VAL A 489 -8.10 5.71 18.95
CA VAL A 489 -7.33 6.28 17.83
C VAL A 489 -6.81 5.19 16.89
N ARG A 490 -6.29 4.09 17.43
CA ARG A 490 -5.74 2.93 16.72
C ARG A 490 -6.43 1.63 17.18
N PRO A 491 -7.71 1.40 16.80
CA PRO A 491 -8.49 0.25 17.27
C PRO A 491 -7.90 -1.11 16.90
N GLU A 492 -7.04 -1.16 15.88
CA GLU A 492 -6.34 -2.37 15.44
C GLU A 492 -5.18 -2.79 16.35
N LEU A 493 -4.69 -1.93 17.24
CA LEU A 493 -3.61 -2.28 18.17
C LEU A 493 -4.12 -3.24 19.27
N ASP A 494 -3.35 -4.31 19.50
CA ASP A 494 -3.54 -5.15 20.68
C ASP A 494 -2.91 -4.45 21.90
N LEU A 495 -3.68 -4.29 22.98
CA LEU A 495 -3.25 -3.59 24.19
C LEU A 495 -3.10 -4.58 25.35
N TYR A 496 -1.98 -4.54 26.05
CA TYR A 496 -1.67 -5.37 27.21
C TYR A 496 -1.38 -4.47 28.41
N LEU A 497 -1.90 -4.82 29.58
CA LEU A 497 -1.68 -4.06 30.80
C LEU A 497 -0.87 -4.89 31.80
N MET A 498 0.19 -4.27 32.32
CA MET A 498 0.99 -4.79 33.42
C MET A 498 0.59 -4.04 34.68
N SER A 499 -0.03 -4.74 35.64
CA SER A 499 -0.49 -4.13 36.89
C SER A 499 0.06 -4.89 38.09
N ASN A 500 0.40 -4.15 39.15
CA ASN A 500 0.92 -4.72 40.39
C ASN A 500 -0.16 -4.85 41.48
N GLN A 501 -1.41 -4.47 41.21
CA GLN A 501 -2.47 -4.41 42.22
C GLN A 501 -3.81 -4.96 41.71
N ARG A 502 -4.41 -5.88 42.47
CA ARG A 502 -5.82 -6.31 42.35
C ARG A 502 -6.23 -6.65 40.90
N VAL A 503 -5.39 -7.42 40.20
CA VAL A 503 -5.56 -7.75 38.77
C VAL A 503 -6.88 -8.46 38.48
N GLU A 504 -7.38 -9.26 39.41
CA GLU A 504 -8.65 -9.99 39.29
C GLU A 504 -9.84 -9.02 39.33
N GLU A 505 -9.80 -8.03 40.22
CA GLU A 505 -10.81 -6.99 40.28
C GLU A 505 -10.78 -6.14 39.02
N LEU A 506 -9.59 -5.78 38.55
CA LEU A 506 -9.41 -5.00 37.34
C LEU A 506 -9.92 -5.74 36.11
N ALA A 507 -9.57 -7.03 35.95
CA ALA A 507 -10.02 -7.87 34.84
C ALA A 507 -11.54 -8.08 34.81
N GLY A 508 -12.22 -8.01 35.97
CA GLY A 508 -13.68 -8.12 36.06
C GLY A 508 -14.45 -6.86 35.63
N ARG A 509 -13.77 -5.74 35.39
CA ARG A 509 -14.40 -4.45 35.03
C ARG A 509 -14.70 -4.36 33.53
N PRO A 510 -15.95 -4.05 33.11
CA PRO A 510 -16.30 -3.93 31.68
C PRO A 510 -15.43 -2.94 30.89
N GLU A 511 -14.92 -1.91 31.56
CA GLU A 511 -14.07 -0.86 30.99
C GLU A 511 -12.72 -1.40 30.47
N THR A 512 -12.31 -2.59 30.94
CA THR A 512 -11.05 -3.25 30.53
C THR A 512 -11.18 -4.08 29.25
N SER A 513 -12.37 -4.17 28.65
CA SER A 513 -12.62 -4.88 27.39
C SER A 513 -11.77 -4.41 26.20
N VAL A 514 -11.18 -3.21 26.28
CA VAL A 514 -10.21 -2.70 25.30
C VAL A 514 -8.84 -3.38 25.36
N LEU A 515 -8.51 -4.00 26.50
CA LEU A 515 -7.29 -4.74 26.73
C LEU A 515 -7.47 -6.18 26.27
N ARG A 516 -6.47 -6.71 25.58
CA ARG A 516 -6.45 -8.12 25.18
C ARG A 516 -6.16 -9.04 26.36
N ARG A 517 -5.23 -8.63 27.23
CA ARG A 517 -4.84 -9.38 28.44
C ARG A 517 -4.24 -8.44 29.48
N ILE A 518 -4.49 -8.74 30.75
CA ILE A 518 -3.89 -8.09 31.92
C ILE A 518 -2.97 -9.13 32.57
N PHE A 519 -1.80 -8.71 33.01
CA PHE A 519 -0.85 -9.57 33.72
C PHE A 519 -0.44 -8.94 35.06
N TYR A 520 -0.03 -9.80 35.98
CA TYR A 520 0.49 -9.42 37.29
C TYR A 520 2.01 -9.38 37.26
N SER A 521 2.60 -8.21 37.57
CA SER A 521 4.06 -8.04 37.71
C SER A 521 4.89 -8.46 36.47
N VAL A 522 6.22 -8.48 36.61
CA VAL A 522 7.22 -8.85 35.56
C VAL A 522 7.46 -10.37 35.52
N GLU A 523 6.73 -11.16 36.30
CA GLU A 523 7.01 -12.59 36.51
C GLU A 523 6.94 -13.43 35.23
N GLU A 524 6.27 -12.95 34.18
CA GLU A 524 5.96 -13.74 32.98
C GLU A 524 6.32 -13.04 31.65
N LEU A 525 7.53 -12.49 31.52
CA LEU A 525 7.99 -11.84 30.27
C LEU A 525 7.88 -12.74 29.02
N LEU A 526 8.09 -14.05 29.18
CA LEU A 526 7.91 -15.00 28.07
C LEU A 526 6.44 -15.14 27.67
N GLU A 527 5.50 -15.22 28.63
CA GLU A 527 4.07 -15.28 28.33
C GLU A 527 3.57 -14.01 27.66
N LEU A 528 4.09 -12.86 28.07
CA LEU A 528 3.80 -11.58 27.43
C LEU A 528 4.31 -11.56 25.98
N HIS A 529 5.54 -12.02 25.74
CA HIS A 529 6.10 -12.20 24.40
C HIS A 529 5.22 -13.10 23.53
N LEU A 530 4.80 -14.26 24.05
CA LEU A 530 3.93 -15.20 23.35
C LEU A 530 2.55 -14.59 23.06
N SER A 531 1.98 -13.86 24.02
CA SER A 531 0.68 -13.18 23.87
C SER A 531 0.74 -12.12 22.77
N VAL A 532 1.81 -11.34 22.69
CA VAL A 532 2.03 -10.37 21.61
C VAL A 532 2.06 -11.05 20.25
N LEU A 533 2.82 -12.15 20.12
CA LEU A 533 2.90 -12.91 18.86
C LEU A 533 1.55 -13.53 18.48
N GLU A 534 0.81 -14.09 19.43
CA GLU A 534 -0.54 -14.64 19.21
C GLU A 534 -1.53 -13.56 18.75
N GLY A 535 -1.47 -12.36 19.34
CA GLY A 535 -2.34 -11.25 18.94
C GLY A 535 -2.12 -10.80 17.49
N VAL A 536 -0.85 -10.67 17.10
CA VAL A 536 -0.49 -10.38 15.71
C VAL A 536 -0.85 -11.54 14.78
N GLN A 537 -0.60 -12.79 15.20
CA GLN A 537 -0.97 -13.99 14.44
C GLN A 537 -2.47 -14.02 14.12
N ASP A 538 -3.34 -13.72 15.10
CA ASP A 538 -4.78 -13.73 14.90
C ASP A 538 -5.24 -12.69 13.85
N ARG A 539 -4.56 -11.55 13.73
CA ARG A 539 -4.81 -10.57 12.64
C ARG A 539 -4.14 -10.97 11.33
N TYR A 540 -3.01 -11.66 11.38
CA TYR A 540 -2.27 -12.14 10.22
C TYR A 540 -2.93 -13.34 9.52
N GLU A 541 -3.70 -14.15 10.24
CA GLU A 541 -4.38 -15.30 9.64
C GLU A 541 -5.39 -14.90 8.57
N THR A 542 -5.37 -15.64 7.47
CA THR A 542 -6.34 -15.53 6.38
C THR A 542 -7.04 -16.88 6.23
N PRO A 543 -8.11 -17.14 7.01
CA PRO A 543 -8.71 -18.47 7.10
C PRO A 543 -9.01 -19.12 5.76
N PHE A 544 -9.49 -18.33 4.79
CA PHE A 544 -9.82 -18.84 3.47
C PHE A 544 -8.58 -18.93 2.57
N PHE A 545 -7.76 -17.88 2.49
CA PHE A 545 -6.57 -17.90 1.61
C PHE A 545 -5.51 -18.91 2.06
N ASP A 546 -5.28 -19.06 3.37
CA ASP A 546 -4.35 -20.05 3.90
C ASP A 546 -4.81 -21.47 3.61
N ASN A 547 -6.12 -21.72 3.67
CA ASN A 547 -6.68 -22.99 3.29
C ASN A 547 -6.66 -23.22 1.77
N LEU A 548 -6.85 -22.17 0.96
CA LEU A 548 -6.71 -22.25 -0.49
C LEU A 548 -5.27 -22.60 -0.92
N LYS A 549 -4.25 -22.03 -0.25
CA LYS A 549 -2.85 -22.41 -0.45
C LYS A 549 -2.62 -23.90 -0.13
N LYS A 550 -3.12 -24.37 1.01
CA LYS A 550 -3.06 -25.79 1.40
C LYS A 550 -3.74 -26.68 0.36
N TYR A 551 -4.91 -26.29 -0.12
CA TYR A 551 -5.62 -26.99 -1.19
C TYR A 551 -4.79 -27.08 -2.47
N ALA A 552 -4.21 -25.96 -2.92
CA ALA A 552 -3.41 -25.90 -4.14
C ALA A 552 -2.18 -26.84 -4.09
N GLN A 553 -1.56 -26.98 -2.91
CA GLN A 553 -0.39 -27.84 -2.70
C GLN A 553 -0.73 -29.34 -2.64
N ARG A 554 -1.98 -29.71 -2.36
CA ARG A 554 -2.36 -31.12 -2.25
C ARG A 554 -2.36 -31.81 -3.63
N PRO A 555 -1.90 -33.08 -3.72
CA PRO A 555 -2.13 -33.89 -4.90
C PRO A 555 -3.60 -34.31 -4.95
N ILE A 556 -4.32 -33.87 -5.97
CA ILE A 556 -5.76 -34.12 -6.13
C ILE A 556 -6.01 -34.69 -7.53
N GLY A 557 -6.75 -35.80 -7.59
CA GLY A 557 -7.34 -36.33 -8.83
C GLY A 557 -8.66 -35.62 -9.12
N THR A 558 -8.84 -35.10 -10.34
CA THR A 558 -10.00 -34.29 -10.71
C THR A 558 -10.99 -35.09 -11.57
N PHE A 559 -12.19 -35.34 -11.05
CA PHE A 559 -13.36 -35.85 -11.79
C PHE A 559 -14.55 -34.86 -11.73
N HIS A 560 -14.23 -33.58 -11.48
CA HIS A 560 -15.19 -32.49 -11.33
C HIS A 560 -15.45 -31.80 -12.68
N ALA A 561 -16.53 -31.02 -12.77
CA ALA A 561 -16.93 -30.26 -13.96
C ALA A 561 -15.95 -29.15 -14.41
N LEU A 562 -14.79 -29.00 -13.75
CA LEU A 562 -13.80 -27.95 -14.02
C LEU A 562 -12.60 -28.54 -14.78
N PRO A 563 -12.59 -28.54 -16.13
CA PRO A 563 -11.47 -29.11 -16.91
C PRO A 563 -10.17 -28.33 -16.75
N ILE A 564 -10.26 -27.05 -16.37
CA ILE A 564 -9.13 -26.14 -16.15
C ILE A 564 -8.46 -26.35 -14.79
N ALA A 565 -9.16 -27.01 -13.84
CA ALA A 565 -8.61 -27.26 -12.52
C ALA A 565 -7.33 -28.10 -12.60
N ARG A 566 -6.33 -27.72 -11.81
CA ARG A 566 -4.96 -28.28 -11.86
C ARG A 566 -4.20 -27.99 -13.16
N GLY A 567 -4.77 -27.21 -14.10
CA GLY A 567 -4.10 -26.68 -15.30
C GLY A 567 -3.77 -27.70 -16.39
N LYS A 568 -4.11 -28.99 -16.22
CA LYS A 568 -3.69 -30.06 -17.16
C LYS A 568 -4.18 -29.84 -18.60
N SER A 569 -5.39 -29.32 -18.77
CA SER A 569 -5.97 -29.01 -20.09
C SER A 569 -5.33 -27.78 -20.75
N VAL A 570 -4.76 -26.86 -19.96
CA VAL A 570 -4.07 -25.65 -20.42
C VAL A 570 -2.63 -25.98 -20.78
N PHE A 571 -1.87 -26.53 -19.82
CA PHE A 571 -0.43 -26.76 -20.00
C PHE A 571 -0.08 -27.87 -21.00
N LYS A 572 -1.01 -28.79 -21.30
CA LYS A 572 -0.85 -29.83 -22.33
C LYS A 572 -1.39 -29.43 -23.71
N SER A 573 -2.03 -28.27 -23.84
CA SER A 573 -2.56 -27.83 -25.13
C SER A 573 -1.47 -27.13 -25.92
N ASP A 574 -1.33 -27.48 -27.20
CA ASP A 574 -0.39 -26.83 -28.12
C ASP A 574 -0.79 -25.37 -28.45
N TRP A 575 -2.05 -25.00 -28.20
CA TRP A 575 -2.62 -23.72 -28.65
C TRP A 575 -2.81 -22.69 -27.54
N ILE A 576 -2.96 -23.13 -26.29
CA ILE A 576 -3.34 -22.26 -25.16
C ILE A 576 -2.40 -22.37 -23.95
N ARG A 577 -1.21 -22.97 -24.12
CA ARG A 577 -0.21 -23.08 -23.05
C ARG A 577 0.26 -21.71 -22.56
N ASP A 578 0.28 -20.73 -23.45
CA ASP A 578 0.60 -19.33 -23.19
C ASP A 578 -0.28 -18.72 -22.09
N MET A 579 -1.55 -19.12 -21.96
CA MET A 579 -2.41 -18.74 -20.84
C MET A 579 -1.83 -19.21 -19.49
N GLY A 580 -1.33 -20.44 -19.45
CA GLY A 580 -0.73 -21.04 -18.26
C GLY A 580 0.59 -20.37 -17.88
N GLU A 581 1.40 -20.06 -18.88
CA GLU A 581 2.67 -19.33 -18.73
C GLU A 581 2.45 -17.88 -18.26
N PHE A 582 1.42 -17.22 -18.78
CA PHE A 582 1.09 -15.83 -18.43
C PHE A 582 0.59 -15.70 -16.98
N TYR A 583 -0.38 -16.51 -16.57
CA TYR A 583 -0.95 -16.41 -15.21
C TYR A 583 -0.16 -17.18 -14.15
N GLY A 584 0.62 -18.18 -14.56
CA GLY A 584 1.36 -19.07 -13.68
C GLY A 584 0.51 -20.23 -13.13
N PRO A 585 1.14 -21.35 -12.73
CA PRO A 585 0.47 -22.59 -12.36
C PRO A 585 -0.42 -22.48 -11.10
N ASN A 586 -0.06 -21.60 -10.15
CA ASN A 586 -0.78 -21.47 -8.88
C ASN A 586 -2.24 -21.06 -9.06
N LEU A 587 -2.56 -20.24 -10.06
CA LEU A 587 -3.94 -19.86 -10.38
C LEU A 587 -4.80 -21.11 -10.62
N PHE A 588 -4.29 -22.02 -11.45
CA PHE A 588 -4.97 -23.25 -11.86
C PHE A 588 -4.95 -24.33 -10.77
N LEU A 589 -3.91 -24.37 -9.95
CA LEU A 589 -3.82 -25.30 -8.80
C LEU A 589 -4.79 -24.93 -7.69
N ALA A 590 -5.05 -23.64 -7.50
CA ALA A 590 -6.03 -23.10 -6.57
C ALA A 590 -7.48 -23.18 -7.11
N GLU A 591 -7.66 -23.47 -8.40
CA GLU A 591 -8.98 -23.57 -9.00
C GLU A 591 -9.77 -24.76 -8.45
N SER A 592 -10.95 -24.48 -7.90
CA SER A 592 -11.78 -25.45 -7.20
C SER A 592 -13.24 -25.02 -7.12
N SER A 593 -14.07 -25.88 -6.55
CA SER A 593 -15.48 -25.62 -6.25
C SER A 593 -15.85 -26.05 -4.83
N ALA A 594 -16.99 -25.57 -4.32
CA ALA A 594 -17.48 -25.89 -2.98
C ALA A 594 -17.79 -27.39 -2.78
N THR A 595 -18.13 -28.12 -3.85
CA THR A 595 -18.47 -29.56 -3.81
C THR A 595 -17.27 -30.46 -3.56
N THR A 596 -16.05 -29.95 -3.75
CA THR A 596 -14.79 -30.68 -3.55
C THR A 596 -14.46 -30.93 -2.07
N GLY A 597 -15.19 -30.29 -1.14
CA GLY A 597 -14.99 -30.39 0.30
C GLY A 597 -13.81 -29.55 0.81
N GLY A 598 -13.93 -28.99 2.01
CA GLY A 598 -12.84 -28.34 2.73
C GLY A 598 -12.58 -26.86 2.42
N LEU A 599 -13.21 -26.24 1.41
CA LEU A 599 -13.06 -24.80 1.09
C LEU A 599 -14.23 -23.91 1.53
N ASP A 600 -15.29 -24.49 2.10
CA ASP A 600 -16.54 -23.80 2.47
C ASP A 600 -17.39 -23.39 1.24
N SER A 601 -18.63 -22.96 1.47
CA SER A 601 -19.55 -22.47 0.43
C SER A 601 -19.78 -20.98 0.61
N LEU A 602 -19.62 -20.16 -0.44
CA LEU A 602 -19.94 -18.73 -0.33
C LEU A 602 -21.45 -18.48 -0.13
N LEU A 603 -22.29 -19.38 -0.67
CA LEU A 603 -23.74 -19.24 -0.59
C LEU A 603 -24.27 -19.50 0.83
N GLU A 604 -23.59 -20.38 1.57
CA GLU A 604 -23.94 -20.74 2.94
C GLU A 604 -22.65 -20.99 3.74
N PRO A 605 -21.94 -19.90 4.12
CA PRO A 605 -20.63 -20.02 4.73
C PRO A 605 -20.76 -20.52 6.17
N THR A 606 -20.08 -21.63 6.48
CA THR A 606 -20.09 -22.26 7.81
C THR A 606 -18.69 -22.56 8.36
N GLY A 607 -17.65 -22.41 7.54
CA GLY A 607 -16.26 -22.71 7.87
C GLY A 607 -15.32 -21.54 7.58
N ASN A 608 -14.37 -21.75 6.67
CA ASN A 608 -13.28 -20.79 6.44
C ASN A 608 -13.75 -19.45 5.88
N ILE A 609 -14.80 -19.42 5.05
CA ILE A 609 -15.36 -18.16 4.54
C ILE A 609 -16.07 -17.43 5.69
N LYS A 610 -16.83 -18.15 6.52
CA LYS A 610 -17.50 -17.56 7.69
C LYS A 610 -16.49 -16.92 8.65
N ARG A 611 -15.42 -17.64 8.99
CA ARG A 611 -14.34 -17.13 9.84
C ARG A 611 -13.63 -15.92 9.21
N ALA A 612 -13.43 -15.90 7.90
CA ALA A 612 -12.87 -14.74 7.19
C ALA A 612 -13.81 -13.53 7.23
N GLN A 613 -15.12 -13.74 7.09
CA GLN A 613 -16.14 -12.70 7.24
C GLN A 613 -16.19 -12.14 8.66
N GLU A 614 -16.11 -12.98 9.70
CA GLU A 614 -16.06 -12.54 11.11
C GLU A 614 -14.82 -11.70 11.41
N LYS A 615 -13.65 -12.11 10.90
CA LYS A 615 -12.43 -11.31 10.99
C LYS A 615 -12.56 -9.98 10.26
N ALA A 616 -13.23 -9.95 9.10
CA ALA A 616 -13.52 -8.70 8.40
C ALA A 616 -14.50 -7.81 9.17
N ALA A 617 -15.54 -8.38 9.79
CA ALA A 617 -16.48 -7.65 10.63
C ALA A 617 -15.75 -6.94 11.78
N ARG A 618 -14.90 -7.67 12.51
CA ARG A 618 -14.04 -7.10 13.55
C ARG A 618 -13.16 -5.97 13.02
N ALA A 619 -12.40 -6.21 11.95
CA ALA A 619 -11.42 -5.24 11.44
C ALA A 619 -12.07 -3.91 11.01
N PHE A 620 -13.28 -3.97 10.45
CA PHE A 620 -14.00 -2.79 9.99
C PHE A 620 -14.98 -2.21 11.03
N GLY A 621 -15.16 -2.87 12.17
CA GLY A 621 -16.08 -2.44 13.23
C GLY A 621 -17.56 -2.63 12.87
N ALA A 622 -17.86 -3.69 12.12
CA ALA A 622 -19.22 -4.12 11.80
C ALA A 622 -19.58 -5.35 12.66
N ASP A 623 -20.88 -5.63 12.79
CA ASP A 623 -21.36 -6.82 13.51
C ASP A 623 -21.33 -8.04 12.58
N GLN A 624 -21.65 -7.87 11.29
CA GLN A 624 -21.52 -8.91 10.26
C GLN A 624 -20.97 -8.35 8.94
N VAL A 625 -20.38 -9.24 8.14
CA VAL A 625 -19.88 -8.91 6.80
C VAL A 625 -20.23 -10.01 5.81
N PHE A 626 -20.69 -9.63 4.63
CA PHE A 626 -20.87 -10.50 3.48
C PHE A 626 -19.79 -10.23 2.44
N PHE A 627 -19.12 -11.28 1.99
CA PHE A 627 -18.21 -11.22 0.84
C PHE A 627 -19.01 -11.32 -0.46
N VAL A 628 -18.73 -10.42 -1.39
CA VAL A 628 -19.44 -10.30 -2.66
C VAL A 628 -18.44 -10.34 -3.80
N THR A 629 -18.68 -11.23 -4.78
CA THR A 629 -17.76 -11.53 -5.88
C THR A 629 -18.17 -10.93 -7.22
N ASN A 630 -19.19 -10.06 -7.24
CA ASN A 630 -19.66 -9.36 -8.45
C ASN A 630 -19.74 -7.83 -8.28
N GLY A 631 -18.84 -7.30 -7.44
CA GLY A 631 -18.68 -5.88 -7.17
C GLY A 631 -19.77 -5.30 -6.27
N THR A 632 -19.56 -4.06 -5.85
CA THR A 632 -20.50 -3.32 -4.99
C THR A 632 -21.85 -3.09 -5.65
N SER A 633 -21.90 -3.13 -6.99
CA SER A 633 -23.16 -3.17 -7.72
C SER A 633 -24.08 -4.29 -7.25
N THR A 634 -23.55 -5.44 -6.85
CA THR A 634 -24.32 -6.54 -6.28
C THR A 634 -24.59 -6.30 -4.80
N SER A 635 -23.61 -5.83 -4.03
CA SER A 635 -23.79 -5.51 -2.60
C SER A 635 -24.95 -4.54 -2.37
N ASN A 636 -25.07 -3.50 -3.21
CA ASN A 636 -26.17 -2.53 -3.14
C ASN A 636 -27.53 -3.18 -3.44
N LYS A 637 -27.60 -4.03 -4.48
CA LYS A 637 -28.85 -4.74 -4.80
C LYS A 637 -29.24 -5.71 -3.70
N MET A 638 -28.27 -6.41 -3.10
CA MET A 638 -28.51 -7.30 -1.97
C MET A 638 -29.08 -6.54 -0.77
N ALA A 639 -28.48 -5.41 -0.40
CA ALA A 639 -28.97 -4.58 0.70
C ALA A 639 -30.39 -4.07 0.41
N VAL A 640 -30.64 -3.51 -0.78
CA VAL A 640 -31.96 -3.01 -1.16
C VAL A 640 -33.01 -4.12 -1.23
N GLN A 641 -32.69 -5.26 -1.85
CA GLN A 641 -33.61 -6.41 -1.92
C GLN A 641 -33.94 -6.99 -0.55
N ALA A 642 -32.95 -7.10 0.34
CA ALA A 642 -33.16 -7.67 1.66
C ALA A 642 -33.96 -6.74 2.57
N LEU A 643 -33.82 -5.42 2.42
CA LEU A 643 -34.34 -4.45 3.38
C LEU A 643 -35.63 -3.76 2.96
N LEU A 644 -35.98 -3.79 1.67
CA LEU A 644 -37.16 -3.13 1.12
C LEU A 644 -38.13 -4.11 0.49
N ALA A 645 -39.42 -3.85 0.67
CA ALA A 645 -40.51 -4.52 -0.01
C ALA A 645 -41.16 -3.61 -1.07
N GLN A 646 -42.11 -4.19 -1.82
CA GLN A 646 -42.87 -3.44 -2.82
C GLN A 646 -43.68 -2.32 -2.16
N GLY A 647 -43.54 -1.09 -2.67
CA GLY A 647 -44.23 0.09 -2.17
C GLY A 647 -43.56 0.77 -0.98
N ASP A 648 -42.49 0.20 -0.42
CA ASP A 648 -41.67 0.92 0.56
C ASP A 648 -40.99 2.12 -0.09
N ILE A 649 -40.83 3.20 0.66
CA ILE A 649 -40.17 4.43 0.22
C ILE A 649 -38.71 4.41 0.68
N ALA A 650 -37.80 4.67 -0.25
CA ALA A 650 -36.40 4.93 0.04
C ALA A 650 -36.09 6.40 -0.28
N ILE A 651 -35.49 7.13 0.65
CA ILE A 651 -34.94 8.46 0.37
C ILE A 651 -33.55 8.26 -0.22
N VAL A 652 -33.33 8.76 -1.44
CA VAL A 652 -32.15 8.38 -2.23
C VAL A 652 -31.40 9.63 -2.68
N ASP A 653 -30.08 9.64 -2.49
CA ASP A 653 -29.19 10.58 -3.17
C ASP A 653 -29.40 10.52 -4.69
N ARG A 654 -29.76 11.64 -5.31
CA ARG A 654 -30.00 11.68 -6.75
C ARG A 654 -28.77 11.29 -7.58
N ASN A 655 -27.57 11.51 -7.04
CA ASN A 655 -26.31 11.22 -7.71
C ASN A 655 -25.76 9.82 -7.37
N CYS A 656 -26.62 8.92 -6.90
CA CYS A 656 -26.21 7.59 -6.51
C CYS A 656 -25.88 6.70 -7.73
N HIS A 657 -25.17 5.61 -7.46
CA HIS A 657 -24.78 4.66 -8.50
C HIS A 657 -26.00 3.90 -9.05
N LYS A 658 -26.02 3.64 -10.38
CA LYS A 658 -27.12 2.96 -11.09
C LYS A 658 -27.62 1.66 -10.43
N SER A 659 -26.76 0.96 -9.67
CA SER A 659 -27.13 -0.29 -8.99
C SER A 659 -28.23 -0.11 -7.94
N HIS A 660 -28.31 1.04 -7.27
CA HIS A 660 -29.36 1.31 -6.28
C HIS A 660 -30.73 1.37 -6.94
N HIS A 661 -30.83 2.10 -8.06
CA HIS A 661 -32.02 2.14 -8.89
C HIS A 661 -32.44 0.74 -9.36
N TYR A 662 -31.50 -0.09 -9.82
CA TYR A 662 -31.80 -1.48 -10.17
C TYR A 662 -32.25 -2.31 -8.96
N GLY A 663 -31.66 -2.11 -7.79
CA GLY A 663 -32.13 -2.71 -6.55
C GLY A 663 -33.59 -2.34 -6.27
N MET A 664 -33.95 -1.06 -6.43
CA MET A 664 -35.31 -0.57 -6.21
C MET A 664 -36.29 -1.06 -7.29
N VAL A 665 -35.86 -1.19 -8.54
CA VAL A 665 -36.64 -1.86 -9.60
C VAL A 665 -36.92 -3.31 -9.22
N LEU A 666 -35.93 -4.04 -8.72
CA LEU A 666 -36.06 -5.44 -8.33
C LEU A 666 -36.91 -5.63 -7.07
N ALA A 667 -36.75 -4.78 -6.05
CA ALA A 667 -37.52 -4.80 -4.80
C ALA A 667 -38.94 -4.22 -4.98
N GLY A 668 -39.13 -3.29 -5.91
CA GLY A 668 -40.39 -2.57 -6.10
C GLY A 668 -40.54 -1.39 -5.14
N ALA A 669 -39.43 -0.92 -4.61
CA ALA A 669 -39.39 0.25 -3.76
C ALA A 669 -39.57 1.53 -4.60
N GLN A 670 -40.08 2.57 -3.96
CA GLN A 670 -40.32 3.88 -4.56
C GLN A 670 -39.23 4.85 -4.13
N PRO A 671 -38.28 5.20 -5.02
CA PRO A 671 -37.27 6.21 -4.70
C PRO A 671 -37.90 7.60 -4.56
N LEU A 672 -37.66 8.24 -3.42
CA LEU A 672 -37.82 9.67 -3.19
C LEU A 672 -36.45 10.33 -3.29
N TYR A 673 -36.15 10.93 -4.44
CA TYR A 673 -34.84 11.56 -4.66
C TYR A 673 -34.69 12.86 -3.87
N VAL A 674 -33.49 13.04 -3.30
CA VAL A 674 -33.04 14.27 -2.65
C VAL A 674 -31.84 14.83 -3.40
N GLU A 675 -31.85 16.14 -3.61
CA GLU A 675 -30.88 16.82 -4.47
C GLU A 675 -29.58 17.18 -3.74
N ALA A 676 -28.48 17.03 -4.45
CA ALA A 676 -27.19 17.57 -4.05
C ALA A 676 -27.07 19.07 -4.39
N PHE A 677 -26.22 19.79 -3.66
CA PHE A 677 -25.96 21.19 -4.00
C PHE A 677 -25.21 21.30 -5.35
N PRO A 678 -25.55 22.28 -6.21
CA PRO A 678 -24.90 22.46 -7.51
C PRO A 678 -23.53 23.14 -7.37
N MET A 679 -22.58 22.75 -8.21
CA MET A 679 -21.30 23.43 -8.41
C MET A 679 -21.17 23.83 -9.88
N THR A 680 -21.95 24.84 -10.26
CA THR A 680 -22.14 25.26 -11.66
C THR A 680 -20.82 25.56 -12.38
N GLU A 681 -19.91 26.29 -11.71
CA GLU A 681 -18.57 26.66 -12.25
C GLU A 681 -17.78 25.45 -12.76
N TYR A 682 -17.92 24.29 -12.12
CA TYR A 682 -17.19 23.06 -12.47
C TYR A 682 -18.05 22.02 -13.18
N SER A 683 -19.33 22.34 -13.44
CA SER A 683 -20.34 21.44 -13.99
C SER A 683 -20.43 20.13 -13.18
N MET A 684 -20.43 20.25 -11.85
CA MET A 684 -20.48 19.12 -10.90
C MET A 684 -21.64 19.28 -9.93
N TYR A 685 -22.05 18.17 -9.34
CA TYR A 685 -22.92 18.18 -8.17
C TYR A 685 -22.11 17.75 -6.94
N GLY A 686 -22.36 18.41 -5.82
CA GLY A 686 -21.73 18.10 -4.55
C GLY A 686 -22.44 16.97 -3.81
N ALA A 687 -22.73 17.20 -2.52
CA ALA A 687 -23.42 16.26 -1.65
C ALA A 687 -24.85 16.74 -1.32
N VAL A 688 -25.69 15.83 -0.83
CA VAL A 688 -27.08 16.09 -0.41
C VAL A 688 -27.12 16.76 0.96
N PRO A 689 -27.60 18.01 1.08
CA PRO A 689 -27.75 18.69 2.37
C PRO A 689 -28.70 17.93 3.31
N LEU A 690 -28.33 17.82 4.58
CA LEU A 690 -29.13 17.19 5.63
C LEU A 690 -30.51 17.84 5.77
N ARG A 691 -30.60 19.15 5.55
CA ARG A 691 -31.87 19.87 5.53
C ARG A 691 -32.86 19.26 4.53
N THR A 692 -32.40 18.85 3.35
CA THR A 692 -33.24 18.25 2.30
C THR A 692 -33.78 16.89 2.73
N ILE A 693 -32.95 16.08 3.39
CA ILE A 693 -33.34 14.77 3.93
C ILE A 693 -34.38 14.94 5.05
N LYS A 694 -34.14 15.87 5.98
CA LYS A 694 -35.11 16.21 7.04
C LYS A 694 -36.42 16.70 6.45
N GLN A 695 -36.37 17.56 5.44
CA GLN A 695 -37.57 18.05 4.76
C GLN A 695 -38.39 16.91 4.14
N ALA A 696 -37.73 15.96 3.48
CA ALA A 696 -38.40 14.77 2.93
C ALA A 696 -39.11 13.97 4.03
N LEU A 697 -38.43 13.66 5.14
CA LEU A 697 -39.02 12.95 6.28
C LEU A 697 -40.19 13.72 6.90
N LEU A 698 -40.06 15.03 7.07
CA LEU A 698 -41.10 15.88 7.65
C LEU A 698 -42.33 16.01 6.74
N ASN A 699 -42.13 16.06 5.42
CA ASN A 699 -43.22 16.06 4.44
C ASN A 699 -44.00 14.74 4.49
N LEU A 700 -43.29 13.61 4.50
CA LEU A 700 -43.90 12.28 4.62
C LEU A 700 -44.67 12.13 5.93
N ARG A 701 -44.13 12.68 7.03
CA ARG A 701 -44.82 12.73 8.32
C ARG A 701 -46.09 13.57 8.27
N ALA A 702 -46.04 14.74 7.64
CA ALA A 702 -47.20 15.62 7.49
C ALA A 702 -48.32 14.98 6.65
N GLU A 703 -47.98 14.06 5.76
CA GLU A 703 -48.91 13.29 4.93
C GLU A 703 -49.33 11.96 5.56
N GLY A 704 -48.86 11.62 6.77
CA GLY A 704 -49.18 10.36 7.44
C GLY A 704 -48.56 9.12 6.80
N ARG A 705 -47.43 9.28 6.09
CA ARG A 705 -46.76 8.23 5.29
C ARG A 705 -45.33 7.93 5.76
N LEU A 706 -44.95 8.43 6.94
CA LEU A 706 -43.61 8.23 7.51
C LEU A 706 -43.29 6.76 7.79
N ASP A 707 -44.30 5.93 8.02
CA ASP A 707 -44.21 4.49 8.23
C ASP A 707 -43.76 3.72 6.97
N ARG A 708 -44.11 4.23 5.78
CA ARG A 708 -43.69 3.66 4.48
C ARG A 708 -42.21 3.92 4.18
N VAL A 709 -41.61 4.94 4.77
CA VAL A 709 -40.17 5.20 4.59
C VAL A 709 -39.39 4.15 5.35
N LYS A 710 -38.50 3.42 4.69
CA LYS A 710 -37.67 2.41 5.36
C LYS A 710 -36.21 2.81 5.41
N MET A 711 -35.71 3.45 4.35
CA MET A 711 -34.28 3.63 4.12
C MET A 711 -33.92 5.04 3.69
N VAL A 712 -32.75 5.50 4.13
CA VAL A 712 -31.97 6.59 3.53
C VAL A 712 -30.73 5.98 2.88
N ASP A 713 -30.57 6.18 1.57
CA ASP A 713 -29.50 5.65 0.73
C ASP A 713 -28.64 6.81 0.19
N LEU A 714 -27.39 6.90 0.65
CA LEU A 714 -26.47 8.01 0.38
C LEU A 714 -25.08 7.53 -0.05
N THR A 715 -24.45 8.26 -0.97
CA THR A 715 -23.09 7.97 -1.44
C THR A 715 -22.04 8.68 -0.57
N ASN A 716 -21.17 7.94 0.14
CA ASN A 716 -20.16 8.54 1.02
C ASN A 716 -18.76 7.91 0.87
N CYS A 717 -17.71 8.64 0.51
CA CYS A 717 -17.73 9.98 -0.05
C CYS A 717 -18.36 9.98 -1.45
N THR A 718 -18.81 11.16 -1.89
CA THR A 718 -19.13 11.37 -3.30
C THR A 718 -17.90 11.12 -4.17
N PHE A 719 -18.09 10.93 -5.48
CA PHE A 719 -16.97 10.64 -6.38
C PHE A 719 -15.86 11.70 -6.31
N ASP A 720 -16.24 12.98 -6.21
CA ASP A 720 -15.32 14.12 -6.18
C ASP A 720 -14.75 14.42 -4.77
N GLY A 721 -15.12 13.61 -3.77
CA GLY A 721 -14.52 13.65 -2.44
C GLY A 721 -15.29 14.42 -1.37
N HIS A 722 -16.53 14.82 -1.59
CA HIS A 722 -17.37 15.35 -0.51
C HIS A 722 -17.70 14.22 0.48
N ILE A 723 -17.31 14.41 1.74
CA ILE A 723 -17.51 13.48 2.85
C ILE A 723 -18.60 14.02 3.76
N TYR A 724 -19.61 13.21 4.05
CA TYR A 724 -20.73 13.55 4.93
C TYR A 724 -20.31 13.54 6.41
N ASN A 725 -20.98 14.35 7.22
CA ASN A 725 -21.07 14.09 8.66
C ASN A 725 -22.04 12.93 8.92
N THR A 726 -21.57 11.69 8.68
CA THR A 726 -22.38 10.47 8.78
C THR A 726 -23.08 10.36 10.13
N ARG A 727 -22.39 10.68 11.22
CA ARG A 727 -22.95 10.71 12.58
C ARG A 727 -24.12 11.69 12.69
N ARG A 728 -23.91 12.96 12.32
CA ARG A 728 -24.95 13.99 12.40
C ARG A 728 -26.17 13.66 11.52
N VAL A 729 -25.94 13.15 10.31
CA VAL A 729 -27.02 12.72 9.42
C VAL A 729 -27.87 11.63 10.08
N MET A 730 -27.23 10.61 10.65
CA MET A 730 -27.93 9.52 11.34
C MET A 730 -28.67 10.01 12.58
N GLU A 731 -28.02 10.77 13.46
CA GLU A 731 -28.62 11.32 14.68
C GLU A 731 -29.89 12.14 14.38
N GLU A 732 -29.80 13.11 13.45
CA GLU A 732 -30.91 14.01 13.17
C GLU A 732 -32.07 13.32 12.43
N CYS A 733 -31.77 12.34 11.58
CA CYS A 733 -32.82 11.55 10.92
C CYS A 733 -33.51 10.60 11.90
N LEU A 734 -32.75 9.96 12.80
CA LEU A 734 -33.29 9.08 13.85
C LEU A 734 -34.15 9.85 14.87
N ALA A 735 -33.86 11.13 15.10
CA ALA A 735 -34.70 12.00 15.92
C ALA A 735 -36.10 12.23 15.31
N ILE A 736 -36.24 12.12 13.98
CA ILE A 736 -37.53 12.23 13.28
C ILE A 736 -38.19 10.84 13.15
N LYS A 737 -37.41 9.81 12.83
CA LYS A 737 -37.86 8.43 12.63
C LYS A 737 -36.88 7.44 13.31
N PRO A 738 -37.20 6.95 14.52
CA PRO A 738 -36.26 6.17 15.34
C PRO A 738 -35.83 4.80 14.78
N ASP A 739 -36.55 4.25 13.81
CA ASP A 739 -36.34 2.92 13.21
C ASP A 739 -35.80 2.97 11.76
N LEU A 740 -35.34 4.15 11.31
CA LEU A 740 -34.86 4.38 9.95
C LEU A 740 -33.57 3.58 9.66
N ILE A 741 -33.52 2.95 8.48
CA ILE A 741 -32.34 2.23 8.00
C ILE A 741 -31.44 3.18 7.21
N PHE A 742 -30.13 3.09 7.42
CA PHE A 742 -29.14 3.84 6.64
C PHE A 742 -28.33 2.88 5.77
N LEU A 743 -28.35 3.10 4.45
CA LEU A 743 -27.44 2.47 3.51
C LEU A 743 -26.43 3.52 3.04
N TRP A 744 -25.17 3.34 3.43
CA TRP A 744 -24.07 4.19 3.01
C TRP A 744 -23.26 3.48 1.93
N ASP A 745 -23.31 3.99 0.70
CA ASP A 745 -22.47 3.50 -0.39
C ASP A 745 -21.07 4.09 -0.28
N GLU A 746 -20.19 3.35 0.40
CA GLU A 746 -18.78 3.70 0.60
C GLU A 746 -17.83 3.02 -0.39
N ALA A 747 -18.30 2.77 -1.62
CA ALA A 747 -17.50 2.16 -2.67
C ALA A 747 -16.14 2.85 -2.89
N TRP A 748 -16.10 4.18 -2.75
CA TRP A 748 -14.90 5.00 -2.95
C TRP A 748 -14.11 5.29 -1.66
N PHE A 749 -14.65 4.92 -0.50
CA PHE A 749 -14.17 5.39 0.80
C PHE A 749 -13.85 4.27 1.80
N GLY A 750 -13.89 3.00 1.36
CA GLY A 750 -13.67 1.84 2.24
C GLY A 750 -12.33 1.81 3.00
N PHE A 751 -11.28 2.50 2.55
CA PHE A 751 -10.01 2.59 3.30
C PHE A 751 -10.09 3.57 4.49
N ALA A 752 -11.07 4.49 4.52
CA ALA A 752 -11.14 5.58 5.48
C ALA A 752 -11.24 5.11 6.94
N ARG A 753 -11.77 3.90 7.17
CA ARG A 753 -11.81 3.23 8.47
C ARG A 753 -10.45 3.17 9.18
N PHE A 754 -9.37 3.07 8.40
CA PHE A 754 -8.01 2.90 8.91
C PHE A 754 -7.28 4.23 9.16
N SER A 755 -7.95 5.37 8.97
CA SER A 755 -7.46 6.67 9.40
C SER A 755 -8.23 7.14 10.64
N PRO A 756 -7.58 7.57 11.74
CA PRO A 756 -8.27 8.13 12.90
C PRO A 756 -9.05 9.40 12.57
N PHE A 757 -8.68 10.10 11.50
CA PHE A 757 -9.30 11.36 11.08
C PHE A 757 -10.54 11.13 10.22
N LEU A 758 -10.48 10.15 9.31
CA LEU A 758 -11.57 9.85 8.40
C LEU A 758 -12.56 8.83 8.97
N ARG A 759 -12.13 7.95 9.88
CA ARG A 759 -12.98 6.90 10.48
C ARG A 759 -14.28 7.44 11.08
N PRO A 760 -14.32 8.54 11.87
CA PRO A 760 -15.58 9.08 12.40
C PRO A 760 -16.59 9.50 11.33
N ARG A 761 -16.12 9.72 10.10
CA ARG A 761 -16.92 10.10 8.92
C ARG A 761 -17.30 8.90 8.04
N THR A 762 -17.00 7.68 8.48
CA THR A 762 -17.51 6.44 7.84
C THR A 762 -18.82 6.02 8.49
N ALA A 763 -19.61 5.22 7.79
CA ALA A 763 -20.83 4.64 8.31
C ALA A 763 -20.60 3.79 9.57
N MET A 764 -19.68 2.82 9.51
CA MET A 764 -19.36 1.98 10.67
C MET A 764 -18.70 2.78 11.80
N GLY A 765 -17.87 3.78 11.51
CA GLY A 765 -17.30 4.65 12.54
C GLY A 765 -18.37 5.41 13.30
N ALA A 766 -19.26 6.10 12.59
CA ALA A 766 -20.35 6.83 13.20
C ALA A 766 -21.36 5.94 13.92
N ALA A 767 -21.67 4.75 13.39
CA ALA A 767 -22.57 3.80 14.05
C ALA A 767 -21.99 3.32 15.39
N ASN A 768 -20.70 2.98 15.45
CA ASN A 768 -20.03 2.61 16.69
C ASN A 768 -20.02 3.76 17.72
N ASP A 769 -19.79 4.98 17.24
CA ASP A 769 -19.80 6.18 18.09
C ASP A 769 -21.20 6.50 18.66
N ILE A 770 -22.26 6.33 17.86
CA ILE A 770 -23.65 6.48 18.31
C ILE A 770 -24.00 5.38 19.33
N GLU A 771 -23.64 4.12 19.06
CA GLU A 771 -23.86 3.01 19.99
C GLU A 771 -23.18 3.24 21.34
N ALA A 772 -21.93 3.73 21.34
CA ALA A 772 -21.23 4.08 22.56
C ALA A 772 -21.95 5.23 23.30
N TRP A 773 -22.31 6.29 22.59
CA TRP A 773 -23.04 7.44 23.14
C TRP A 773 -24.38 7.05 23.78
N MET A 774 -25.14 6.12 23.18
CA MET A 774 -26.41 5.64 23.74
C MET A 774 -26.28 5.02 25.13
N ARG A 775 -25.10 4.49 25.47
CA ARG A 775 -24.81 3.87 26.77
C ARG A 775 -24.36 4.89 27.82
N GLU A 776 -24.02 6.11 27.42
CA GLU A 776 -23.62 7.17 28.33
C GLU A 776 -24.83 7.74 29.08
N PRO A 777 -24.80 7.88 30.42
CA PRO A 777 -25.92 8.46 31.18
C PRO A 777 -26.31 9.89 30.75
N GLY A 778 -25.34 10.66 30.23
CA GLY A 778 -25.56 12.02 29.73
C GLY A 778 -26.39 12.09 28.44
N SER A 779 -26.50 11.01 27.67
CA SER A 779 -27.23 11.00 26.39
C SER A 779 -28.73 11.25 26.57
N ALA A 780 -29.37 10.57 27.52
CA ALA A 780 -30.79 10.75 27.83
C ALA A 780 -31.06 12.16 28.38
N GLN A 781 -30.15 12.68 29.22
CA GLN A 781 -30.24 14.04 29.75
C GLN A 781 -30.16 15.10 28.64
N ALA A 782 -29.28 14.90 27.66
CA ALA A 782 -29.15 15.81 26.52
C ALA A 782 -30.44 15.85 25.67
N TYR A 783 -31.05 14.69 25.43
CA TYR A 783 -32.33 14.61 24.73
C TYR A 783 -33.47 15.28 25.52
N ASP A 784 -33.62 14.95 26.81
CA ASP A 784 -34.68 15.50 27.64
C ASP A 784 -34.56 17.03 27.78
N LYS A 785 -33.32 17.56 27.86
CA LYS A 785 -33.05 19.01 27.80
C LYS A 785 -33.52 19.61 26.48
N GLN A 786 -33.13 19.04 25.33
CA GLN A 786 -33.56 19.56 24.03
C GLN A 786 -35.08 19.48 23.85
N ARG A 787 -35.73 18.43 24.35
CA ARG A 787 -37.20 18.31 24.34
C ARG A 787 -37.88 19.40 25.16
N ALA A 788 -37.33 19.75 26.32
CA ALA A 788 -37.84 20.86 27.13
C ALA A 788 -37.69 22.20 26.39
N GLU A 789 -36.60 22.42 25.66
CA GLU A 789 -36.35 23.63 24.87
C GLU A 789 -37.26 23.73 23.62
N LEU A 790 -37.53 22.62 22.94
CA LEU A 790 -38.35 22.57 21.72
C LEU A 790 -39.87 22.57 21.98
N GLY A 791 -40.29 22.19 23.19
CA GLY A 791 -41.70 21.99 23.53
C GLY A 791 -42.30 20.71 22.93
N GLU A 792 -43.60 20.50 23.13
CA GLU A 792 -44.26 19.24 22.76
C GLU A 792 -44.37 19.06 21.24
N ASN A 793 -44.82 20.09 20.52
CA ASN A 793 -45.13 20.08 19.10
C ASN A 793 -44.37 21.18 18.32
N PRO A 794 -43.04 21.08 18.19
CA PRO A 794 -42.26 22.04 17.40
C PRO A 794 -42.69 22.03 15.92
N SER A 795 -42.75 23.21 15.31
CA SER A 795 -43.10 23.33 13.89
C SER A 795 -42.04 22.68 12.99
N ALA A 796 -42.42 22.32 11.76
CA ALA A 796 -41.48 21.76 10.79
C ALA A 796 -40.29 22.71 10.51
N GLU A 797 -40.54 24.03 10.47
CA GLU A 797 -39.48 25.02 10.27
C GLU A 797 -38.46 25.03 11.41
N VAL A 798 -38.93 24.95 12.66
CA VAL A 798 -38.05 24.85 13.83
C VAL A 798 -37.23 23.56 13.76
N LEU A 799 -37.88 22.43 13.50
CA LEU A 799 -37.20 21.13 13.38
C LEU A 799 -36.13 21.11 12.29
N LEU A 800 -36.35 21.80 11.16
CA LEU A 800 -35.37 21.89 10.07
C LEU A 800 -34.11 22.66 10.48
N LYS A 801 -34.25 23.77 11.20
CA LYS A 801 -33.14 24.65 11.61
C LYS A 801 -32.37 24.14 12.83
N THR A 802 -32.99 23.31 13.66
CA THR A 802 -32.36 22.76 14.88
C THR A 802 -31.52 21.51 14.58
N ARG A 803 -30.32 21.41 15.18
CA ARG A 803 -29.57 20.14 15.25
C ARG A 803 -30.28 19.19 16.21
N LEU A 804 -30.99 18.21 15.67
CA LEU A 804 -31.81 17.30 16.47
C LEU A 804 -30.96 16.22 17.16
N ILE A 805 -31.30 15.90 18.40
CA ILE A 805 -30.75 14.79 19.17
C ILE A 805 -31.80 13.67 19.20
N PRO A 806 -31.46 12.43 18.83
CA PRO A 806 -32.40 11.32 18.91
C PRO A 806 -32.66 10.91 20.37
N ASP A 807 -33.82 10.29 20.63
CA ASP A 807 -34.09 9.67 21.94
C ASP A 807 -33.30 8.36 22.06
N PRO A 808 -32.24 8.28 22.89
CA PRO A 808 -31.39 7.08 22.97
C PRO A 808 -32.18 5.86 23.48
N ARG A 809 -33.33 6.07 24.12
CA ARG A 809 -34.21 5.02 24.63
C ARG A 809 -35.08 4.37 23.55
N LYS A 810 -35.22 4.99 22.38
CA LYS A 810 -36.16 4.57 21.32
C LYS A 810 -35.51 4.20 20.00
N ILE A 811 -34.32 4.74 19.72
CA ILE A 811 -33.68 4.49 18.44
C ILE A 811 -33.28 3.03 18.25
N ARG A 812 -33.50 2.54 17.03
CA ARG A 812 -32.99 1.25 16.53
C ARG A 812 -31.90 1.58 15.54
N LEU A 813 -30.64 1.35 15.92
CA LEU A 813 -29.51 1.65 15.06
C LEU A 813 -29.39 0.55 13.98
N ARG A 814 -29.70 0.91 12.73
CA ARG A 814 -29.71 -0.01 11.58
C ARG A 814 -28.90 0.60 10.43
N VAL A 815 -27.64 0.21 10.33
CA VAL A 815 -26.66 0.82 9.43
C VAL A 815 -25.99 -0.24 8.57
N TYR A 816 -25.98 0.01 7.26
CA TYR A 816 -25.37 -0.84 6.25
C TYR A 816 -24.34 -0.03 5.47
N GLN A 817 -23.21 -0.65 5.15
CA GLN A 817 -22.15 -0.05 4.38
C GLN A 817 -21.70 -0.97 3.25
N THR A 818 -21.43 -0.43 2.07
CA THR A 818 -20.97 -1.22 0.93
C THR A 818 -19.65 -0.70 0.38
N ASN A 819 -18.62 -1.55 0.35
CA ASN A 819 -17.28 -1.15 -0.14
C ASN A 819 -16.95 -1.86 -1.46
N SER A 820 -16.37 -1.13 -2.42
CA SER A 820 -15.64 -1.73 -3.54
C SER A 820 -14.21 -1.96 -3.09
N THR A 821 -13.96 -3.12 -2.50
CA THR A 821 -12.61 -3.46 -1.98
C THR A 821 -11.55 -3.32 -3.07
N HIS A 822 -11.87 -3.70 -4.31
CA HIS A 822 -10.95 -3.54 -5.45
C HIS A 822 -10.70 -2.10 -5.95
N LYS A 823 -11.44 -1.09 -5.45
CA LYS A 823 -11.22 0.33 -5.81
C LYS A 823 -10.35 1.07 -4.80
N SER A 824 -10.46 0.69 -3.54
CA SER A 824 -9.88 1.42 -2.40
C SER A 824 -8.84 0.60 -1.63
N MET A 825 -8.77 -0.71 -1.86
CA MET A 825 -7.91 -1.66 -1.15
C MET A 825 -7.35 -2.72 -2.13
N SER A 826 -6.47 -3.60 -1.64
CA SER A 826 -5.78 -4.61 -2.46
C SER A 826 -6.63 -5.87 -2.68
N ALA A 827 -7.67 -5.77 -3.50
CA ALA A 827 -8.48 -6.91 -3.95
C ALA A 827 -8.62 -6.95 -5.47
N ILE A 828 -8.85 -8.15 -6.02
CA ILE A 828 -9.09 -8.33 -7.45
C ILE A 828 -10.44 -7.69 -7.83
N ARG A 829 -10.54 -7.12 -9.04
CA ARG A 829 -11.76 -6.52 -9.57
C ARG A 829 -12.97 -7.42 -9.35
N GLN A 830 -14.11 -6.80 -9.03
CA GLN A 830 -15.35 -7.43 -8.53
C GLN A 830 -15.33 -7.81 -7.04
N GLY A 831 -14.20 -7.82 -6.35
CA GLY A 831 -14.19 -7.98 -4.89
C GLY A 831 -14.92 -6.84 -4.19
N SER A 832 -15.93 -7.17 -3.37
CA SER A 832 -16.69 -6.22 -2.54
C SER A 832 -17.07 -6.83 -1.18
N MET A 833 -17.28 -5.97 -0.20
CA MET A 833 -17.79 -6.32 1.12
C MET A 833 -19.04 -5.49 1.44
N LEU A 834 -20.07 -6.15 1.98
CA LEU A 834 -21.25 -5.52 2.57
C LEU A 834 -21.16 -5.68 4.09
N PHE A 835 -21.15 -4.57 4.82
CA PHE A 835 -21.03 -4.50 6.27
C PHE A 835 -22.39 -4.21 6.89
N VAL A 836 -22.67 -4.85 8.01
CA VAL A 836 -23.93 -4.76 8.74
C VAL A 836 -23.66 -4.37 10.18
N LYS A 837 -24.37 -3.33 10.63
CA LYS A 837 -24.51 -2.93 12.04
C LYS A 837 -25.99 -2.66 12.30
N ASP A 838 -26.74 -3.71 12.62
CA ASP A 838 -28.20 -3.66 12.73
C ASP A 838 -28.67 -4.44 13.95
N VAL A 839 -29.23 -3.73 14.94
CA VAL A 839 -29.78 -4.31 16.17
C VAL A 839 -30.98 -5.23 15.92
N GLU A 840 -31.63 -5.10 14.76
CA GLU A 840 -32.76 -5.90 14.30
C GLU A 840 -32.34 -6.91 13.21
N PHE A 841 -31.04 -7.17 13.00
CA PHE A 841 -30.57 -8.03 11.89
C PHE A 841 -31.22 -9.42 11.88
N HIS A 842 -31.49 -9.99 13.06
CA HIS A 842 -32.16 -11.29 13.21
C HIS A 842 -33.55 -11.35 12.53
N THR A 843 -34.20 -10.20 12.29
CA THR A 843 -35.48 -10.12 11.58
C THR A 843 -35.34 -10.17 10.05
N VAL A 844 -34.14 -9.83 9.53
CA VAL A 844 -33.86 -9.70 8.09
C VAL A 844 -32.78 -10.68 7.60
N GLU A 845 -32.18 -11.49 8.48
CA GLU A 845 -31.11 -12.42 8.13
C GLU A 845 -31.53 -13.40 7.02
N ALA A 846 -32.74 -13.94 7.09
CA ALA A 846 -33.27 -14.83 6.05
C ALA A 846 -33.35 -14.12 4.68
N GLN A 847 -33.74 -12.84 4.66
CA GLN A 847 -33.82 -12.04 3.44
C GLN A 847 -32.43 -11.81 2.85
N PHE A 848 -31.41 -11.61 3.69
CA PHE A 848 -30.02 -11.52 3.23
C PHE A 848 -29.48 -12.84 2.67
N ARG A 849 -29.86 -14.00 3.24
CA ARG A 849 -29.52 -15.31 2.68
C ARG A 849 -30.13 -15.47 1.28
N GLU A 850 -31.41 -15.12 1.11
CA GLU A 850 -32.06 -15.12 -0.21
C GLU A 850 -31.43 -14.12 -1.19
N ALA A 851 -31.00 -12.96 -0.71
CA ALA A 851 -30.28 -11.98 -1.54
C ALA A 851 -28.92 -12.52 -2.03
N VAL A 852 -28.21 -13.29 -1.21
CA VAL A 852 -26.99 -14.01 -1.65
C VAL A 852 -27.35 -15.02 -2.76
N PHE A 853 -28.38 -15.85 -2.58
CA PHE A 853 -28.82 -16.79 -3.61
C PHE A 853 -29.28 -16.10 -4.91
N THR A 854 -29.91 -14.94 -4.81
CA THR A 854 -30.43 -14.19 -5.95
C THR A 854 -29.30 -13.57 -6.78
N HIS A 855 -28.22 -13.13 -6.15
CA HIS A 855 -27.22 -12.29 -6.80
C HIS A 855 -25.81 -12.87 -6.92
N ALA A 856 -25.47 -13.90 -6.14
CA ALA A 856 -24.19 -14.57 -6.25
C ALA A 856 -24.24 -15.70 -7.28
N SER A 857 -23.10 -15.98 -7.92
CA SER A 857 -22.94 -17.18 -8.74
C SER A 857 -22.93 -18.42 -7.85
N THR A 858 -23.56 -19.52 -8.29
CA THR A 858 -23.44 -20.85 -7.64
C THR A 858 -22.04 -21.45 -7.77
N SER A 859 -21.20 -20.88 -8.64
CA SER A 859 -19.79 -21.19 -8.81
C SER A 859 -18.95 -19.91 -8.61
N PRO A 860 -18.79 -19.43 -7.37
CA PRO A 860 -18.05 -18.21 -7.10
C PRO A 860 -16.56 -18.40 -7.32
N ASN A 861 -15.90 -17.38 -7.85
CA ASN A 861 -14.45 -17.39 -8.06
C ASN A 861 -13.71 -17.36 -6.72
N GLN A 862 -12.94 -18.42 -6.44
CA GLN A 862 -12.25 -18.61 -5.16
C GLN A 862 -11.13 -17.59 -4.97
N GLN A 863 -10.45 -17.18 -6.04
CA GLN A 863 -9.37 -16.20 -6.00
C GLN A 863 -9.88 -14.82 -5.63
N LEU A 864 -11.10 -14.44 -6.05
CA LEU A 864 -11.77 -13.23 -5.59
C LEU A 864 -12.01 -13.27 -4.08
N ILE A 865 -12.56 -14.38 -3.55
CA ILE A 865 -12.80 -14.57 -2.11
C ILE A 865 -11.48 -14.48 -1.32
N ALA A 866 -10.43 -15.15 -1.81
CA ALA A 866 -9.10 -15.07 -1.21
C ALA A 866 -8.55 -13.65 -1.19
N SER A 867 -8.75 -12.89 -2.27
CA SER A 867 -8.29 -11.50 -2.32
C SER A 867 -9.00 -10.61 -1.30
N LEU A 868 -10.25 -10.89 -0.94
CA LEU A 868 -10.98 -10.16 0.11
C LEU A 868 -10.42 -10.44 1.50
N ASP A 869 -10.12 -11.70 1.80
CA ASP A 869 -9.50 -12.13 3.07
C ASP A 869 -8.09 -11.53 3.24
N VAL A 870 -7.30 -11.54 2.15
CA VAL A 870 -5.97 -10.91 2.11
C VAL A 870 -6.04 -9.38 2.21
N ALA A 871 -7.00 -8.74 1.54
CA ALA A 871 -7.21 -7.30 1.66
C ALA A 871 -7.50 -6.90 3.11
N ARG A 872 -8.34 -7.67 3.82
CA ARG A 872 -8.56 -7.47 5.26
C ARG A 872 -7.24 -7.58 6.05
N ARG A 873 -6.41 -8.61 5.79
CA ARG A 873 -5.10 -8.75 6.45
C ARG A 873 -4.24 -7.52 6.31
N GLN A 874 -4.09 -7.06 5.07
CA GLN A 874 -3.26 -5.90 4.79
C GLN A 874 -3.80 -4.67 5.51
N MET A 875 -5.10 -4.41 5.43
CA MET A 875 -5.64 -3.20 6.04
C MET A 875 -5.59 -3.23 7.58
N GLU A 876 -5.76 -4.39 8.21
CA GLU A 876 -5.68 -4.51 9.67
C GLU A 876 -4.24 -4.39 10.23
N LEU A 877 -3.22 -4.71 9.43
CA LEU A 877 -1.81 -4.66 9.86
C LEU A 877 -1.03 -3.47 9.29
N GLU A 878 -1.39 -2.97 8.11
CA GLU A 878 -0.67 -1.93 7.37
C GLU A 878 -1.57 -0.73 7.02
N GLY A 879 -2.90 -0.86 7.15
CA GLY A 879 -3.86 0.12 6.64
C GLY A 879 -3.66 1.53 7.18
N TYR A 880 -3.27 1.67 8.44
CA TYR A 880 -2.95 2.97 9.04
C TYR A 880 -1.86 3.71 8.26
N GLY A 881 -0.71 3.05 8.06
CA GLY A 881 0.42 3.63 7.33
C GLY A 881 0.12 3.83 5.84
N LEU A 882 -0.60 2.90 5.21
CA LEU A 882 -0.96 2.98 3.80
C LEU A 882 -1.89 4.17 3.50
N VAL A 883 -2.90 4.40 4.36
CA VAL A 883 -3.84 5.53 4.21
C VAL A 883 -3.15 6.85 4.53
N ALA A 884 -2.30 6.89 5.56
CA ALA A 884 -1.48 8.07 5.87
C ALA A 884 -0.61 8.47 4.67
N ASN A 885 0.11 7.51 4.06
CA ASN A 885 0.92 7.77 2.87
C ASN A 885 0.08 8.26 1.68
N ALA A 886 -1.13 7.71 1.45
CA ALA A 886 -2.01 8.18 0.39
C ALA A 886 -2.42 9.66 0.59
N ILE A 887 -2.67 10.09 1.83
CA ILE A 887 -2.95 11.48 2.17
C ILE A 887 -1.71 12.36 1.93
N GLU A 888 -0.52 11.91 2.33
CA GLU A 888 0.73 12.65 2.10
C GLU A 888 1.04 12.85 0.60
N ILE A 889 0.87 11.81 -0.21
CA ILE A 889 1.03 11.91 -1.67
C ILE A 889 0.07 12.96 -2.24
N ALA A 890 -1.15 13.02 -1.73
CA ALA A 890 -2.12 14.01 -2.17
C ALA A 890 -1.69 15.45 -1.84
N PHE A 891 -1.15 15.68 -0.63
CA PHE A 891 -0.57 16.98 -0.28
C PHE A 891 0.68 17.31 -1.09
N ALA A 892 1.52 16.33 -1.40
CA ALA A 892 2.67 16.54 -2.27
C ALA A 892 2.26 17.02 -3.67
N ILE A 893 1.22 16.42 -4.26
CA ILE A 893 0.67 16.86 -5.55
C ILE A 893 0.13 18.30 -5.43
N ARG A 894 -0.71 18.58 -4.43
CA ARG A 894 -1.29 19.91 -4.21
C ARG A 894 -0.20 20.98 -4.09
N LYS A 895 0.82 20.73 -3.25
CA LYS A 895 1.94 21.66 -3.02
C LYS A 895 2.76 21.86 -4.28
N ALA A 896 3.07 20.80 -5.01
CA ALA A 896 3.90 20.89 -6.22
C ALA A 896 3.18 21.62 -7.38
N VAL A 897 1.87 21.44 -7.52
CA VAL A 897 1.06 22.19 -8.50
C VAL A 897 1.01 23.67 -8.13
N ALA A 898 0.73 24.00 -6.86
CA ALA A 898 0.61 25.38 -6.41
C ALA A 898 1.94 26.15 -6.43
N ALA A 899 3.05 25.50 -6.04
CA ALA A 899 4.35 26.15 -5.89
C ALA A 899 5.10 26.34 -7.22
N ASN A 900 4.78 25.60 -8.27
CA ASN A 900 5.46 25.72 -9.56
C ASN A 900 4.90 26.89 -10.37
N PRO A 901 5.68 27.96 -10.64
CA PRO A 901 5.17 29.18 -11.29
C PRO A 901 4.69 29.01 -12.73
N LEU A 902 5.11 27.96 -13.42
CA LEU A 902 4.67 27.66 -14.79
C LEU A 902 3.37 26.86 -14.77
N ILE A 903 3.28 25.84 -13.90
CA ILE A 903 2.08 25.00 -13.79
C ILE A 903 0.90 25.82 -13.25
N SER A 904 1.10 26.59 -12.18
CA SER A 904 0.02 27.29 -11.47
C SER A 904 -0.68 28.39 -12.28
N LYS A 905 -0.09 28.83 -13.41
CA LYS A 905 -0.75 29.72 -14.38
C LYS A 905 -1.93 29.05 -15.08
N TYR A 906 -1.85 27.74 -15.32
CA TYR A 906 -2.78 27.01 -16.19
C TYR A 906 -3.53 25.90 -15.47
N PHE A 907 -2.99 25.36 -14.39
CA PHE A 907 -3.58 24.27 -13.62
C PHE A 907 -3.68 24.65 -12.14
N SER A 908 -4.81 24.33 -11.53
CA SER A 908 -5.02 24.54 -10.09
C SER A 908 -5.76 23.34 -9.49
N VAL A 909 -5.53 23.09 -8.20
CA VAL A 909 -6.30 22.10 -7.45
C VAL A 909 -7.34 22.83 -6.62
N LEU A 910 -8.59 22.35 -6.65
CA LEU A 910 -9.67 22.94 -5.86
C LEU A 910 -9.54 22.60 -4.36
N GLY A 911 -9.67 23.64 -3.54
CA GLY A 911 -9.80 23.58 -2.08
C GLY A 911 -11.23 23.31 -1.62
N ALA A 912 -11.44 23.18 -0.32
CA ALA A 912 -12.76 22.98 0.27
C ALA A 912 -13.67 24.21 0.11
N ASP A 913 -13.12 25.42 -0.01
CA ASP A 913 -13.85 26.65 -0.26
C ASP A 913 -14.51 26.70 -1.64
N LYS A 914 -13.90 26.07 -2.63
CA LYS A 914 -14.42 25.94 -4.00
C LYS A 914 -15.33 24.73 -4.18
N MET A 915 -15.08 23.66 -3.43
CA MET A 915 -15.83 22.41 -3.53
C MET A 915 -17.06 22.38 -2.61
N VAL A 916 -17.02 23.05 -1.47
CA VAL A 916 -18.10 23.03 -0.47
C VAL A 916 -18.57 24.47 -0.19
N PRO A 917 -19.86 24.79 -0.41
CA PRO A 917 -20.44 26.07 -0.05
C PRO A 917 -20.21 26.45 1.42
N ALA A 918 -20.03 27.74 1.69
CA ALA A 918 -19.69 28.25 3.02
C ALA A 918 -20.73 27.89 4.10
N GLU A 919 -22.01 27.80 3.73
CA GLU A 919 -23.10 27.42 4.64
C GLU A 919 -22.96 26.00 5.23
N PHE A 920 -22.20 25.11 4.57
CA PHE A 920 -21.95 23.75 5.04
C PHE A 920 -20.60 23.59 5.77
N ARG A 921 -19.78 24.65 5.81
CA ARG A 921 -18.45 24.70 6.44
C ARG A 921 -18.44 25.67 7.63
N GLY A 922 -19.21 25.36 8.67
CA GLY A 922 -19.30 26.18 9.88
C GLY A 922 -17.96 26.42 10.60
N SER A 923 -16.96 25.57 10.38
CA SER A 923 -15.59 25.72 10.86
C SER A 923 -14.81 26.87 10.21
N GLY A 924 -15.24 27.33 9.03
CA GLY A 924 -14.54 28.29 8.21
C GLY A 924 -13.35 27.73 7.41
N PHE A 925 -13.09 26.42 7.46
CA PHE A 925 -11.97 25.78 6.75
C PHE A 925 -12.04 25.99 5.23
N THR A 926 -10.95 26.47 4.61
CA THR A 926 -10.92 26.84 3.18
C THR A 926 -10.10 25.87 2.33
N ASP A 927 -8.84 25.64 2.66
CA ASP A 927 -7.96 24.73 1.92
C ASP A 927 -6.89 24.15 2.85
N PHE A 928 -6.37 22.98 2.50
CA PHE A 928 -5.27 22.30 3.17
C PHE A 928 -3.95 23.07 3.09
N LEU A 929 -3.77 23.94 2.09
CA LEU A 929 -2.55 24.71 1.86
C LEU A 929 -2.67 26.21 2.21
N ALA A 930 -3.81 26.66 2.75
CA ALA A 930 -4.00 28.08 3.04
C ALA A 930 -3.12 28.55 4.22
N ASP A 931 -2.69 29.81 4.17
CA ASP A 931 -1.80 30.40 5.19
C ASP A 931 -2.43 30.37 6.58
N GLY A 932 -1.66 29.93 7.58
CA GLY A 932 -2.13 29.82 8.97
C GLY A 932 -3.08 28.64 9.24
N VAL A 933 -3.44 27.84 8.23
CA VAL A 933 -4.20 26.62 8.43
C VAL A 933 -3.35 25.60 9.19
N ASN A 934 -3.90 25.14 10.31
CA ASN A 934 -3.33 24.05 11.09
C ASN A 934 -4.31 22.89 11.19
N TRP A 935 -3.80 21.74 11.60
CA TRP A 935 -4.62 20.54 11.73
C TRP A 935 -5.71 20.63 12.79
N GLY A 936 -5.60 21.52 13.78
CA GLY A 936 -6.70 21.81 14.70
C GLY A 936 -7.92 22.35 13.96
N GLN A 937 -7.72 23.20 12.94
CA GLN A 937 -8.80 23.67 12.06
C GLN A 937 -9.33 22.56 11.15
N VAL A 938 -8.46 21.70 10.59
CA VAL A 938 -8.89 20.55 9.78
C VAL A 938 -9.72 19.56 10.61
N LEU A 939 -9.29 19.25 11.84
CA LEU A 939 -10.01 18.38 12.77
C LEU A 939 -11.36 18.99 13.15
N ARG A 940 -11.41 20.31 13.39
CA ARG A 940 -12.67 21.02 13.62
C ARG A 940 -13.61 20.90 12.41
N SER A 941 -13.10 21.07 11.18
CA SER A 941 -13.87 20.81 9.96
C SER A 941 -14.39 19.37 9.90
N LEU A 942 -13.51 18.39 10.11
CA LEU A 942 -13.85 16.97 10.19
C LEU A 942 -14.79 16.63 11.35
N HIS A 943 -14.98 17.47 12.36
CA HIS A 943 -15.93 17.22 13.44
C HIS A 943 -17.26 17.94 13.23
N ASP A 944 -17.21 19.23 12.91
CA ASP A 944 -18.35 20.15 12.98
C ASP A 944 -19.02 20.38 11.62
N ASP A 945 -18.26 20.37 10.52
CA ASP A 945 -18.81 20.70 9.20
C ASP A 945 -19.77 19.62 8.72
N GLU A 946 -20.79 20.04 7.97
CA GLU A 946 -21.74 19.12 7.36
C GLU A 946 -21.06 18.31 6.26
N PHE A 947 -20.22 18.97 5.46
CA PHE A 947 -19.35 18.36 4.47
C PHE A 947 -17.90 18.78 4.63
N CYS A 948 -17.00 17.83 4.46
CA CYS A 948 -15.57 18.06 4.35
C CYS A 948 -15.05 17.46 3.03
N LEU A 949 -13.87 17.88 2.59
CA LEU A 949 -13.25 17.40 1.36
C LEU A 949 -12.24 16.29 1.67
N ASP A 950 -12.32 15.17 0.95
CA ASP A 950 -11.33 14.09 1.02
C ASP A 950 -10.00 14.57 0.44
N PRO A 951 -8.91 14.62 1.23
CA PRO A 951 -7.62 15.10 0.73
C PRO A 951 -7.11 14.24 -0.44
N THR A 952 -7.44 12.94 -0.48
CA THR A 952 -6.97 11.98 -1.50
C THR A 952 -7.70 12.12 -2.84
N ARG A 953 -8.77 12.92 -2.89
CA ARG A 953 -9.55 13.25 -4.08
C ARG A 953 -9.16 14.65 -4.54
N ILE A 954 -8.43 14.70 -5.66
CA ILE A 954 -7.75 15.92 -6.11
C ILE A 954 -8.38 16.34 -7.43
N THR A 955 -9.29 17.31 -7.36
CA THR A 955 -9.90 17.91 -8.55
C THR A 955 -8.91 18.91 -9.17
N LEU A 956 -8.24 18.50 -10.24
CA LEU A 956 -7.30 19.33 -11.00
C LEU A 956 -8.04 20.04 -12.13
N VAL A 957 -8.12 21.36 -12.07
CA VAL A 957 -8.70 22.21 -13.11
C VAL A 957 -7.78 22.22 -14.33
N CYS A 958 -8.33 21.93 -15.49
CA CYS A 958 -7.66 21.98 -16.79
C CYS A 958 -8.31 22.97 -17.77
N GLY A 959 -9.51 23.49 -17.46
CA GLY A 959 -10.20 24.46 -18.31
C GLY A 959 -9.46 25.80 -18.47
N THR A 960 -8.71 26.20 -17.45
CA THR A 960 -7.78 27.35 -17.47
C THR A 960 -6.58 27.14 -18.40
N ALA A 961 -6.28 25.89 -18.73
CA ALA A 961 -5.30 25.50 -19.75
C ALA A 961 -5.94 25.33 -21.14
N ALA A 962 -7.17 25.80 -21.33
CA ALA A 962 -7.99 25.66 -22.54
C ALA A 962 -8.35 24.21 -22.94
N TYR A 963 -8.17 23.24 -22.03
CA TYR A 963 -8.54 21.85 -22.23
C TYR A 963 -9.87 21.51 -21.56
N ASP A 964 -10.78 20.85 -22.29
CA ASP A 964 -11.87 20.13 -21.63
C ASP A 964 -11.33 18.85 -20.96
N GLY A 965 -12.05 18.36 -19.95
CA GLY A 965 -11.58 17.23 -19.15
C GLY A 965 -11.37 15.94 -19.97
N THR A 966 -12.19 15.70 -20.99
CA THR A 966 -12.09 14.51 -21.86
C THR A 966 -10.85 14.59 -22.74
N GLN A 967 -10.60 15.75 -23.36
CA GLN A 967 -9.41 16.03 -24.13
C GLN A 967 -8.15 15.88 -23.27
N PHE A 968 -8.16 16.45 -22.07
CA PHE A 968 -7.01 16.38 -21.16
C PHE A 968 -6.72 14.94 -20.70
N LYS A 969 -7.75 14.17 -20.33
CA LYS A 969 -7.61 12.74 -20.04
C LYS A 969 -7.02 11.96 -21.22
N GLY A 970 -7.50 12.23 -22.44
CA GLY A 970 -6.99 11.61 -23.66
C GLY A 970 -5.50 11.91 -23.89
N LEU A 971 -5.10 13.17 -23.68
CA LEU A 971 -3.71 13.61 -23.76
C LEU A 971 -2.83 12.90 -22.73
N LEU A 972 -3.23 12.91 -21.46
CA LEU A 972 -2.53 12.25 -20.36
C LEU A 972 -2.31 10.76 -20.65
N ALA A 973 -3.34 10.05 -21.13
CA ALA A 973 -3.27 8.62 -21.38
C ALA A 973 -2.43 8.28 -22.62
N SER A 974 -2.71 8.92 -23.75
CA SER A 974 -2.10 8.55 -25.04
C SER A 974 -0.65 9.00 -25.19
N ARG A 975 -0.29 10.18 -24.68
CA ARG A 975 1.06 10.74 -24.81
C ARG A 975 1.96 10.42 -23.62
N TYR A 976 1.39 10.36 -22.42
CA TYR A 976 2.17 10.32 -21.18
C TYR A 976 1.95 9.06 -20.33
N GLY A 977 1.04 8.17 -20.74
CA GLY A 977 0.73 6.94 -20.00
C GLY A 977 0.07 7.17 -18.65
N ILE A 978 -0.50 8.36 -18.40
CA ILE A 978 -1.19 8.69 -17.14
C ILE A 978 -2.68 8.42 -17.31
N GLN A 979 -3.22 7.49 -16.52
CA GLN A 979 -4.63 7.14 -16.55
C GLN A 979 -5.40 7.86 -15.43
N VAL A 980 -6.52 8.47 -15.80
CA VAL A 980 -7.47 9.10 -14.86
C VAL A 980 -8.87 8.53 -15.06
N ASN A 981 -9.58 8.32 -13.96
CA ASN A 981 -10.88 7.65 -13.98
C ASN A 981 -12.00 8.58 -14.45
N LYS A 982 -12.10 9.77 -13.85
CA LYS A 982 -13.19 10.73 -14.07
C LYS A 982 -12.67 12.09 -14.53
N THR A 983 -13.52 12.73 -15.31
CA THR A 983 -13.36 14.10 -15.81
C THR A 983 -14.67 14.86 -15.57
N SER A 984 -14.61 16.18 -15.46
CA SER A 984 -15.76 17.06 -15.69
C SER A 984 -15.56 17.79 -17.03
N ARG A 985 -16.37 18.82 -17.29
CA ARG A 985 -16.18 19.71 -18.44
C ARG A 985 -14.80 20.38 -18.42
N ASN A 986 -14.32 20.81 -17.26
CA ASN A 986 -13.14 21.67 -17.11
C ASN A 986 -12.11 21.17 -16.08
N SER A 987 -12.24 19.93 -15.63
CA SER A 987 -11.32 19.33 -14.67
C SER A 987 -11.14 17.83 -14.88
N VAL A 988 -10.10 17.28 -14.26
CA VAL A 988 -9.88 15.85 -14.11
C VAL A 988 -9.73 15.49 -12.63
N LEU A 989 -10.24 14.33 -12.22
CA LEU A 989 -10.03 13.84 -10.86
C LEU A 989 -8.78 12.96 -10.81
N LEU A 990 -7.79 13.43 -10.07
CA LEU A 990 -6.66 12.62 -9.64
C LEU A 990 -7.01 11.97 -8.30
N GLN A 991 -6.73 10.68 -8.17
CA GLN A 991 -6.94 9.94 -6.93
C GLN A 991 -5.58 9.43 -6.44
N SER A 992 -5.18 9.86 -5.25
CA SER A 992 -4.11 9.20 -4.51
C SER A 992 -4.66 7.92 -3.87
N ASN A 993 -3.97 6.80 -4.06
CA ASN A 993 -4.34 5.52 -3.48
C ASN A 993 -3.10 4.85 -2.82
N ILE A 994 -3.34 3.74 -2.13
CA ILE A 994 -2.31 3.01 -1.36
C ILE A 994 -1.17 2.43 -2.21
N ASN A 995 -1.29 2.47 -3.54
CA ASN A 995 -0.27 2.04 -4.50
C ASN A 995 0.57 3.20 -5.08
N ASN A 996 0.15 4.47 -4.92
CA ASN A 996 0.88 5.59 -5.49
C ASN A 996 2.19 5.88 -4.75
N THR A 997 3.19 6.31 -5.52
CA THR A 997 4.56 6.58 -5.09
C THR A 997 4.95 8.04 -5.35
N ARG A 998 6.05 8.50 -4.75
CA ARG A 998 6.63 9.82 -5.05
C ARG A 998 7.08 9.95 -6.51
N SER A 999 7.46 8.86 -7.16
CA SER A 999 7.82 8.85 -8.58
C SER A 999 6.61 9.14 -9.47
N ASP A 1000 5.42 8.66 -9.10
CA ASP A 1000 4.18 9.00 -9.80
C ASP A 1000 3.89 10.50 -9.73
N VAL A 1001 4.13 11.12 -8.56
CA VAL A 1001 4.03 12.57 -8.38
C VAL A 1001 5.03 13.29 -9.28
N ALA A 1002 6.30 12.89 -9.28
CA ALA A 1002 7.32 13.52 -10.13
C ALA A 1002 6.98 13.42 -11.62
N HIS A 1003 6.49 12.26 -12.09
CA HIS A 1003 6.04 12.08 -13.47
C HIS A 1003 4.87 12.99 -13.82
N LEU A 1004 3.84 13.06 -12.96
CA LEU A 1004 2.71 13.97 -13.15
C LEU A 1004 3.17 15.43 -13.24
N ILE A 1005 4.01 15.90 -12.30
CA ILE A 1005 4.47 17.29 -12.26
C ILE A 1005 5.33 17.62 -13.48
N ARG A 1006 6.20 16.71 -13.91
CA ARG A 1006 6.98 16.87 -15.16
C ARG A 1006 6.05 17.03 -16.37
N VAL A 1007 5.01 16.20 -16.47
CA VAL A 1007 4.03 16.26 -17.56
C VAL A 1007 3.24 17.57 -17.55
N LEU A 1008 2.77 18.02 -16.38
CA LEU A 1008 2.06 19.30 -16.26
C LEU A 1008 2.96 20.48 -16.63
N ALA A 1009 4.24 20.47 -16.23
CA ALA A 1009 5.21 21.49 -16.60
C ALA A 1009 5.50 21.49 -18.11
N GLU A 1010 5.61 20.31 -18.73
CA GLU A 1010 5.79 20.16 -20.19
C GLU A 1010 4.59 20.78 -20.93
N ILE A 1011 3.37 20.39 -20.57
CA ILE A 1011 2.14 20.91 -21.20
C ILE A 1011 2.03 22.44 -21.01
N ALA A 1012 2.31 22.94 -19.80
CA ALA A 1012 2.30 24.38 -19.54
C ALA A 1012 3.35 25.13 -20.36
N GLY A 1013 4.53 24.54 -20.55
CA GLY A 1013 5.59 25.10 -21.41
C GLY A 1013 5.20 25.13 -22.89
N GLU A 1014 4.49 24.12 -23.38
CA GLU A 1014 3.93 24.10 -24.74
C GLU A 1014 2.91 25.22 -24.94
N ILE A 1015 2.02 25.45 -23.97
CA ILE A 1015 1.05 26.54 -24.02
C ILE A 1015 1.76 27.90 -24.08
N GLU A 1016 2.76 28.16 -23.24
CA GLU A 1016 3.55 29.40 -23.27
C GLU A 1016 4.24 29.60 -24.63
N HIS A 1017 4.81 28.51 -25.18
CA HIS A 1017 5.44 28.55 -26.48
C HIS A 1017 4.45 28.96 -27.58
N ASP A 1018 3.30 28.28 -27.65
CA ASP A 1018 2.27 28.53 -28.65
C ASP A 1018 1.70 29.95 -28.56
N LEU A 1019 1.46 30.45 -27.34
CA LEU A 1019 0.99 31.82 -27.11
C LEU A 1019 2.04 32.86 -27.50
N SER A 1020 3.33 32.59 -27.27
CA SER A 1020 4.41 33.50 -27.64
C SER A 1020 4.63 33.59 -29.16
N GLN A 1021 4.46 32.49 -29.88
CA GLN A 1021 4.68 32.42 -31.34
C GLN A 1021 3.44 32.77 -32.15
N GLY A 1022 2.23 32.48 -31.64
CA GLY A 1022 0.97 32.60 -32.37
C GLY A 1022 0.39 34.03 -32.50
N GLY A 1023 1.03 35.02 -31.87
CA GLY A 1023 0.62 36.42 -31.91
C GLY A 1023 -0.77 36.68 -31.30
N VAL A 1024 -1.34 37.85 -31.57
CA VAL A 1024 -2.60 38.32 -30.94
C VAL A 1024 -3.80 37.39 -31.20
N ASN A 1025 -3.85 36.72 -32.34
CA ASN A 1025 -4.97 35.84 -32.68
C ASN A 1025 -4.95 34.53 -31.87
N ALA A 1026 -3.78 33.96 -31.60
CA ALA A 1026 -3.68 32.75 -30.77
C ALA A 1026 -4.12 33.03 -29.32
N VAL A 1027 -3.71 34.17 -28.75
CA VAL A 1027 -4.13 34.61 -27.41
C VAL A 1027 -5.66 34.77 -27.35
N LYS A 1028 -6.26 35.47 -28.33
CA LYS A 1028 -7.73 35.63 -28.39
C LYS A 1028 -8.46 34.29 -28.50
N ALA A 1029 -7.95 33.34 -29.28
CA ALA A 1029 -8.55 32.03 -29.42
C ALA A 1029 -8.45 31.21 -28.11
N PHE A 1030 -7.30 31.28 -27.44
CA PHE A 1030 -7.08 30.67 -26.13
C PHE A 1030 -8.04 31.25 -25.09
N ASP A 1031 -8.11 32.58 -24.96
CA ASP A 1031 -9.01 33.26 -24.02
C ASP A 1031 -10.48 32.92 -24.28
N ALA A 1032 -10.89 32.87 -25.55
CA ALA A 1032 -12.25 32.47 -25.92
C ALA A 1032 -12.55 31.01 -25.50
N ARG A 1033 -11.58 30.10 -25.66
CA ARG A 1033 -11.71 28.71 -25.23
C ARG A 1033 -11.78 28.58 -23.71
N VAL A 1034 -10.91 29.28 -22.97
CA VAL A 1034 -10.96 29.33 -21.51
C VAL A 1034 -12.30 29.87 -21.02
N ARG A 1035 -12.79 30.96 -21.62
CA ARG A 1035 -14.11 31.55 -21.30
C ARG A 1035 -15.24 30.53 -21.50
N SER A 1036 -15.22 29.78 -22.60
CA SER A 1036 -16.21 28.73 -22.88
C SER A 1036 -16.19 27.55 -21.91
N LEU A 1037 -15.03 27.25 -21.30
CA LEU A 1037 -14.88 26.12 -20.37
C LEU A 1037 -15.08 26.52 -18.91
N MET A 1038 -14.77 27.76 -18.53
CA MET A 1038 -14.76 28.22 -17.14
C MET A 1038 -15.93 29.14 -16.78
N THR A 1039 -16.51 29.87 -17.75
CA THR A 1039 -17.56 30.87 -17.47
C THR A 1039 -18.88 30.62 -18.18
N ASP A 1040 -18.86 30.11 -19.42
CA ASP A 1040 -20.08 29.75 -20.18
C ASP A 1040 -20.42 28.27 -19.96
N VAL A 1041 -20.78 27.94 -18.72
CA VAL A 1041 -21.07 26.59 -18.24
C VAL A 1041 -22.59 26.32 -18.24
N PRO A 1042 -23.04 25.07 -18.43
CA PRO A 1042 -24.47 24.74 -18.35
C PRO A 1042 -25.00 24.90 -16.92
N ASP A 1043 -26.27 25.30 -16.81
CA ASP A 1043 -27.01 25.17 -15.56
C ASP A 1043 -27.18 23.69 -15.18
N LEU A 1044 -27.35 23.44 -13.88
CA LEU A 1044 -27.49 22.11 -13.31
C LEU A 1044 -28.97 21.86 -12.93
N PRO A 1045 -29.75 21.19 -13.78
CA PRO A 1045 -31.19 21.05 -13.58
C PRO A 1045 -31.54 20.02 -12.51
N ASN A 1046 -32.80 20.06 -12.07
CA ASN A 1046 -33.41 19.03 -11.23
C ASN A 1046 -34.03 17.95 -12.12
N PHE A 1047 -33.68 16.69 -11.86
CA PHE A 1047 -34.11 15.55 -12.67
C PHE A 1047 -35.13 14.64 -11.97
N SER A 1048 -35.60 15.00 -10.78
CA SER A 1048 -36.20 14.05 -9.85
C SER A 1048 -37.69 13.78 -10.06
N ARG A 1049 -38.37 14.54 -10.94
CA ARG A 1049 -39.82 14.41 -11.10
C ARG A 1049 -40.27 13.18 -11.87
N PHE A 1050 -41.10 12.36 -11.24
CA PHE A 1050 -41.85 11.29 -11.90
C PHE A 1050 -43.12 11.81 -12.57
N HIS A 1051 -43.51 11.17 -13.67
CA HIS A 1051 -44.81 11.44 -14.31
C HIS A 1051 -45.94 10.89 -13.43
N ASP A 1052 -47.10 11.55 -13.40
CA ASP A 1052 -48.18 11.22 -12.45
C ASP A 1052 -48.74 9.80 -12.63
N SER A 1053 -48.67 9.23 -13.84
CA SER A 1053 -49.00 7.80 -14.08
C SER A 1053 -48.14 6.81 -13.28
N PHE A 1054 -46.96 7.23 -12.82
CA PHE A 1054 -46.05 6.44 -11.98
C PHE A 1054 -46.06 6.91 -10.51
N ARG A 1055 -46.99 7.78 -10.14
CA ARG A 1055 -47.11 8.39 -8.80
C ARG A 1055 -48.49 8.18 -8.16
N ALA A 1056 -49.24 7.17 -8.61
CA ALA A 1056 -50.64 6.96 -8.20
C ALA A 1056 -50.85 6.83 -6.67
N ASP A 1057 -49.82 6.45 -5.93
CA ASP A 1057 -49.81 6.31 -4.48
C ASP A 1057 -48.82 7.27 -3.78
N ALA A 1058 -48.35 8.29 -4.50
CA ALA A 1058 -47.46 9.34 -4.00
C ALA A 1058 -48.23 10.46 -3.27
N GLY A 1059 -47.51 11.25 -2.48
CA GLY A 1059 -48.07 12.39 -1.76
C GLY A 1059 -48.13 13.67 -2.59
N GLU A 1060 -48.77 14.71 -2.05
CA GLU A 1060 -48.85 16.02 -2.70
C GLU A 1060 -47.53 16.81 -2.59
N LYS A 1061 -46.80 16.64 -1.48
CA LYS A 1061 -45.55 17.34 -1.13
C LYS A 1061 -44.31 16.50 -1.37
N THR A 1062 -44.49 15.28 -1.85
CA THR A 1062 -43.43 14.27 -2.04
C THR A 1062 -43.49 13.73 -3.47
N ASN A 1063 -42.35 13.36 -4.02
CA ASN A 1063 -42.19 13.09 -5.46
C ASN A 1063 -41.58 11.73 -5.75
N GLU A 1064 -41.80 10.77 -4.84
CA GLU A 1064 -41.49 9.37 -5.05
C GLU A 1064 -42.28 8.79 -6.22
N GLY A 1065 -41.72 7.77 -6.87
CA GLY A 1065 -42.36 7.15 -8.03
C GLY A 1065 -42.09 5.66 -8.16
N ASP A 1066 -43.00 4.99 -8.87
CA ASP A 1066 -42.89 3.59 -9.25
C ASP A 1066 -41.91 3.41 -10.41
N ILE A 1067 -40.62 3.36 -10.05
CA ILE A 1067 -39.51 3.13 -10.97
C ILE A 1067 -39.62 1.76 -11.67
N ARG A 1068 -40.18 0.73 -11.01
CA ARG A 1068 -40.29 -0.61 -11.57
C ARG A 1068 -41.20 -0.62 -12.79
N SER A 1069 -42.38 -0.02 -12.68
CA SER A 1069 -43.32 0.03 -13.79
C SER A 1069 -42.86 0.96 -14.89
N GLY A 1070 -42.19 2.07 -14.53
CA GLY A 1070 -41.45 2.89 -15.50
C GLY A 1070 -40.44 2.06 -16.29
N PHE A 1071 -39.63 1.25 -15.61
CA PHE A 1071 -38.63 0.39 -16.24
C PHE A 1071 -39.23 -0.65 -17.20
N TYR A 1072 -40.27 -1.37 -16.78
CA TYR A 1072 -40.90 -2.38 -17.64
C TYR A 1072 -41.77 -1.79 -18.75
N SER A 1073 -42.20 -0.52 -18.65
CA SER A 1073 -42.90 0.16 -19.76
C SER A 1073 -42.04 0.22 -21.03
N ALA A 1074 -40.71 0.27 -20.86
CA ALA A 1074 -39.77 0.27 -21.98
C ALA A 1074 -39.74 -1.04 -22.77
N TYR A 1075 -40.28 -2.13 -22.22
CA TYR A 1075 -40.25 -3.45 -22.88
C TYR A 1075 -41.38 -3.57 -23.92
N ASP A 1076 -42.45 -2.80 -23.77
CA ASP A 1076 -43.49 -2.67 -24.80
C ASP A 1076 -43.00 -1.74 -25.92
N ALA A 1077 -42.46 -2.33 -26.99
CA ALA A 1077 -41.98 -1.59 -28.14
C ALA A 1077 -43.10 -0.75 -28.81
N ALA A 1078 -44.35 -1.24 -28.81
CA ALA A 1078 -45.48 -0.50 -29.38
C ALA A 1078 -45.88 0.71 -28.51
N GLY A 1079 -45.62 0.63 -27.20
CA GLY A 1079 -45.82 1.73 -26.25
C GLY A 1079 -44.69 2.76 -26.21
N CYS A 1080 -43.62 2.59 -27.01
CA CYS A 1080 -42.48 3.50 -27.02
C CYS A 1080 -42.36 4.29 -28.34
N GLU A 1081 -41.69 5.44 -28.25
CA GLU A 1081 -41.24 6.22 -29.40
C GLU A 1081 -39.80 6.71 -29.19
N TYR A 1082 -39.22 7.29 -30.23
CA TYR A 1082 -37.87 7.83 -30.18
C TYR A 1082 -37.83 9.24 -30.77
N ILE A 1083 -37.14 10.15 -30.08
CA ILE A 1083 -36.92 11.52 -30.55
C ILE A 1083 -35.44 11.86 -30.38
N ARG A 1084 -34.79 12.32 -31.45
CA ARG A 1084 -33.37 12.72 -31.41
C ARG A 1084 -33.19 14.01 -30.62
N LEU A 1085 -32.05 14.12 -29.94
CA LEU A 1085 -31.77 15.26 -29.06
C LEU A 1085 -31.79 16.62 -29.80
N ALA A 1086 -31.35 16.63 -31.06
CA ALA A 1086 -31.31 17.83 -31.91
C ALA A 1086 -32.56 17.99 -32.80
N ASP A 1087 -33.57 17.13 -32.66
CA ASP A 1087 -34.79 17.21 -33.47
C ASP A 1087 -35.69 18.36 -33.00
N ALA A 1088 -36.17 19.20 -33.91
CA ALA A 1088 -37.07 20.32 -33.58
C ALA A 1088 -38.38 19.83 -32.93
N GLU A 1089 -38.74 18.56 -33.15
CA GLU A 1089 -39.90 17.93 -32.51
C GLU A 1089 -39.78 17.88 -30.98
N ILE A 1090 -38.58 17.69 -30.42
CA ILE A 1090 -38.40 17.64 -28.95
C ILE A 1090 -38.76 19.00 -28.34
N ASP A 1091 -38.29 20.09 -28.96
CA ASP A 1091 -38.51 21.45 -28.50
C ASP A 1091 -39.98 21.86 -28.69
N ARG A 1092 -40.61 21.42 -29.78
CA ARG A 1092 -42.04 21.66 -30.02
C ARG A 1092 -42.89 20.98 -28.94
N ARG A 1093 -42.59 19.73 -28.58
CA ARG A 1093 -43.34 18.99 -27.56
C ARG A 1093 -43.09 19.52 -26.15
N LEU A 1094 -41.87 19.90 -25.80
CA LEU A 1094 -41.58 20.50 -24.50
C LEU A 1094 -42.32 21.83 -24.29
N ARG A 1095 -42.56 22.61 -25.35
CA ARG A 1095 -43.33 23.86 -25.27
C ARG A 1095 -44.85 23.65 -25.21
N ASN A 1096 -45.38 22.82 -26.10
CA ASN A 1096 -46.81 22.79 -26.42
C ASN A 1096 -47.41 21.37 -26.49
N GLY A 1097 -46.63 20.33 -26.22
CA GLY A 1097 -47.02 18.93 -26.34
C GLY A 1097 -47.28 18.26 -24.98
N PRO A 1098 -47.66 16.96 -25.01
CA PRO A 1098 -47.73 16.17 -23.79
C PRO A 1098 -46.33 15.99 -23.17
N GLU A 1099 -46.30 15.75 -21.85
CA GLU A 1099 -45.05 15.52 -21.12
C GLU A 1099 -44.23 14.39 -21.75
N LEU A 1100 -42.93 14.63 -21.94
CA LEU A 1100 -42.00 13.61 -22.42
C LEU A 1100 -41.54 12.77 -21.24
N VAL A 1101 -41.76 11.45 -21.30
CA VAL A 1101 -41.42 10.54 -20.20
C VAL A 1101 -40.33 9.57 -20.64
N SER A 1102 -39.22 9.54 -19.89
CA SER A 1102 -38.11 8.64 -20.19
C SER A 1102 -38.52 7.18 -20.02
N ALA A 1103 -38.26 6.35 -21.04
CA ALA A 1103 -38.44 4.91 -20.93
C ALA A 1103 -37.18 4.23 -20.35
N ASN A 1104 -36.00 4.82 -20.54
CA ASN A 1104 -34.72 4.23 -20.17
C ASN A 1104 -33.98 5.06 -19.12
N PHE A 1105 -32.97 4.44 -18.50
CA PHE A 1105 -31.93 5.21 -17.84
C PHE A 1105 -31.13 5.98 -18.89
N VAL A 1106 -30.86 7.26 -18.67
CA VAL A 1106 -29.96 8.06 -19.49
C VAL A 1106 -28.81 8.56 -18.63
N ILE A 1107 -27.58 8.17 -18.97
CA ILE A 1107 -26.37 8.38 -18.16
C ILE A 1107 -25.26 8.93 -19.06
N PRO A 1108 -25.08 10.26 -19.14
CA PRO A 1108 -23.95 10.85 -19.84
C PRO A 1108 -22.67 10.74 -19.01
N TYR A 1109 -21.53 10.54 -19.68
CA TYR A 1109 -20.20 10.50 -19.07
C TYR A 1109 -19.31 11.61 -19.62
N PRO A 1110 -19.04 12.69 -18.85
CA PRO A 1110 -19.54 13.04 -17.50
C PRO A 1110 -21.01 13.49 -17.43
N PRO A 1111 -21.64 13.53 -16.22
CA PRO A 1111 -21.07 13.29 -14.88
C PRO A 1111 -21.09 11.82 -14.40
N GLY A 1112 -21.71 10.91 -15.14
CA GLY A 1112 -21.63 9.47 -14.89
C GLY A 1112 -22.65 8.89 -13.88
N PHE A 1113 -23.72 9.63 -13.58
CA PHE A 1113 -24.90 9.16 -12.84
C PHE A 1113 -26.18 9.34 -13.68
N PRO A 1114 -27.29 8.65 -13.36
CA PRO A 1114 -28.52 8.75 -14.12
C PRO A 1114 -29.17 10.14 -14.04
N ILE A 1115 -29.11 10.89 -15.15
CA ILE A 1115 -29.84 12.15 -15.28
C ILE A 1115 -31.31 11.89 -15.64
N MET A 1116 -31.63 10.75 -16.26
CA MET A 1116 -33.01 10.32 -16.44
C MET A 1116 -33.16 8.89 -15.94
N VAL A 1117 -34.24 8.65 -15.21
CA VAL A 1117 -34.66 7.33 -14.74
C VAL A 1117 -35.98 6.97 -15.43
N PRO A 1118 -36.25 5.70 -15.75
CA PRO A 1118 -37.52 5.29 -16.33
C PRO A 1118 -38.73 5.78 -15.53
N GLY A 1119 -39.71 6.35 -16.22
CA GLY A 1119 -40.92 6.93 -15.63
C GLY A 1119 -40.81 8.41 -15.22
N GLN A 1120 -39.63 9.03 -15.39
CA GLN A 1120 -39.44 10.45 -15.09
C GLN A 1120 -39.74 11.36 -16.27
N VAL A 1121 -40.20 12.58 -15.95
CA VAL A 1121 -40.48 13.62 -16.93
C VAL A 1121 -39.19 14.29 -17.36
N ILE A 1122 -39.04 14.47 -18.66
CA ILE A 1122 -37.93 15.18 -19.28
C ILE A 1122 -38.33 16.65 -19.42
N THR A 1123 -37.50 17.54 -18.87
CA THR A 1123 -37.72 18.99 -18.92
C THR A 1123 -36.84 19.65 -19.99
N GLN A 1124 -37.12 20.93 -20.29
CA GLN A 1124 -36.31 21.70 -21.22
C GLN A 1124 -34.88 21.86 -20.71
N GLU A 1125 -34.71 22.11 -19.42
CA GLU A 1125 -33.40 22.27 -18.80
C GLU A 1125 -32.57 20.98 -18.88
N ALA A 1126 -33.21 19.80 -18.77
CA ALA A 1126 -32.52 18.52 -18.93
C ALA A 1126 -32.01 18.33 -20.38
N ILE A 1127 -32.79 18.73 -21.38
CA ILE A 1127 -32.38 18.67 -22.79
C ILE A 1127 -31.29 19.69 -23.09
N ASP A 1128 -31.41 20.91 -22.58
CA ASP A 1128 -30.40 21.96 -22.76
C ASP A 1128 -29.08 21.58 -22.10
N PHE A 1129 -29.14 20.99 -20.90
CA PHE A 1129 -27.98 20.39 -20.24
C PHE A 1129 -27.33 19.33 -21.14
N MET A 1130 -28.10 18.35 -21.64
CA MET A 1130 -27.58 17.31 -22.54
C MET A 1130 -27.00 17.84 -23.84
N ARG A 1131 -27.55 18.91 -24.42
CA ARG A 1131 -27.05 19.53 -25.66
C ARG A 1131 -25.75 20.29 -25.44
N LYS A 1132 -25.56 20.87 -24.24
CA LYS A 1132 -24.32 21.57 -23.84
C LYS A 1132 -23.22 20.62 -23.39
N LEU A 1133 -23.56 19.37 -23.06
CA LEU A 1133 -22.57 18.33 -22.78
C LEU A 1133 -21.83 17.96 -24.08
N ASP A 1134 -20.56 18.30 -24.18
CA ASP A 1134 -19.63 17.81 -25.23
C ASP A 1134 -19.28 16.32 -25.01
N VAL A 1135 -20.29 15.47 -24.84
CA VAL A 1135 -20.15 14.09 -24.38
C VAL A 1135 -20.35 13.12 -25.55
N LYS A 1136 -19.36 12.24 -25.77
CA LYS A 1136 -19.42 11.18 -26.79
C LYS A 1136 -20.07 9.88 -26.29
N GLU A 1137 -20.08 9.65 -24.98
CA GLU A 1137 -20.60 8.43 -24.36
C GLU A 1137 -21.83 8.73 -23.48
N ILE A 1138 -23.02 8.34 -23.96
CA ILE A 1138 -24.28 8.46 -23.22
C ILE A 1138 -24.95 7.09 -23.18
N HIS A 1139 -24.97 6.44 -22.02
CA HIS A 1139 -25.65 5.15 -21.89
C HIS A 1139 -27.16 5.38 -21.92
N GLY A 1140 -27.86 4.51 -22.66
CA GLY A 1140 -29.31 4.59 -22.83
C GLY A 1140 -29.79 5.55 -23.93
N TYR A 1141 -28.87 6.26 -24.59
CA TYR A 1141 -29.14 7.08 -25.78
C TYR A 1141 -28.67 6.38 -27.06
N ASN A 1142 -29.49 6.38 -28.11
CA ASN A 1142 -29.12 5.88 -29.43
C ASN A 1142 -28.90 7.06 -30.38
N ALA A 1143 -27.71 7.21 -30.96
CA ALA A 1143 -27.40 8.37 -31.81
C ALA A 1143 -28.27 8.45 -33.08
N VAL A 1144 -28.75 7.32 -33.60
CA VAL A 1144 -29.57 7.25 -34.82
C VAL A 1144 -31.05 7.48 -34.49
N GLN A 1145 -31.57 6.82 -33.45
CA GLN A 1145 -33.00 6.85 -33.10
C GLN A 1145 -33.34 8.01 -32.15
N GLY A 1146 -32.44 8.32 -31.21
CA GLY A 1146 -32.63 9.34 -30.18
C GLY A 1146 -32.89 8.77 -28.78
N LEU A 1147 -33.53 9.59 -27.95
CA LEU A 1147 -34.02 9.22 -26.63
C LEU A 1147 -35.24 8.31 -26.77
N LYS A 1148 -35.29 7.23 -25.99
CA LYS A 1148 -36.45 6.33 -25.93
C LYS A 1148 -37.47 6.86 -24.92
N LEU A 1149 -38.69 7.11 -25.39
CA LEU A 1149 -39.76 7.73 -24.62
C LEU A 1149 -40.98 6.82 -24.54
N VAL A 1150 -41.75 6.95 -23.45
CA VAL A 1150 -43.06 6.30 -23.32
C VAL A 1150 -44.10 7.15 -24.03
N ARG A 1151 -44.90 6.53 -24.92
CA ARG A 1151 -45.96 7.22 -25.67
C ARG A 1151 -47.09 7.69 -24.75
N PRO A 1152 -47.74 8.84 -25.05
CA PRO A 1152 -48.89 9.32 -24.28
C PRO A 1152 -50.04 8.29 -24.15
N GLU A 1153 -50.32 7.51 -25.20
CA GLU A 1153 -51.38 6.50 -25.16
C GLU A 1153 -51.02 5.32 -24.24
N ALA A 1154 -49.73 5.01 -24.10
CA ALA A 1154 -49.27 4.01 -23.14
C ALA A 1154 -49.36 4.54 -21.70
N LEU A 1155 -49.03 5.82 -21.47
CA LEU A 1155 -49.15 6.48 -20.17
C LEU A 1155 -50.60 6.57 -19.69
N ALA A 1156 -51.55 6.84 -20.59
CA ALA A 1156 -52.98 6.88 -20.28
C ALA A 1156 -53.50 5.50 -19.82
N ARG A 1157 -53.15 4.43 -20.55
CA ARG A 1157 -53.52 3.04 -20.18
C ARG A 1157 -52.95 2.61 -18.83
N LEU A 1158 -51.74 3.06 -18.50
CA LEU A 1158 -51.12 2.80 -17.19
C LEU A 1158 -51.84 3.54 -16.05
N GLY A 1159 -52.29 4.78 -16.30
CA GLY A 1159 -53.06 5.55 -15.33
C GLY A 1159 -54.47 4.98 -15.06
N GLU A 1160 -55.14 4.45 -16.08
CA GLU A 1160 -56.48 3.84 -15.96
C GLU A 1160 -56.48 2.54 -15.16
N ARG A 1161 -55.44 1.71 -15.28
CA ARG A 1161 -55.32 0.43 -14.54
C ARG A 1161 -55.11 0.59 -13.03
N ARG A 1162 -54.83 1.81 -12.55
CA ARG A 1162 -54.34 2.06 -11.17
C ARG A 1162 -55.23 2.95 -10.32
N ARG A 1163 -56.36 3.45 -10.84
CA ARG A 1163 -57.39 4.05 -9.97
C ARG A 1163 -58.06 2.94 -9.16
N PRO A 1164 -58.13 3.04 -7.82
CA PRO A 1164 -58.94 2.10 -7.04
C PRO A 1164 -60.38 2.16 -7.57
N PRO A 1165 -61.10 1.03 -7.70
CA PRO A 1165 -62.53 1.10 -7.96
C PRO A 1165 -63.18 1.92 -6.84
N ALA A 1166 -64.04 2.87 -7.22
CA ALA A 1166 -64.78 3.70 -6.28
C ALA A 1166 -65.39 2.82 -5.18
N PRO A 1167 -65.34 3.24 -3.89
CA PRO A 1167 -65.88 2.44 -2.81
C PRO A 1167 -67.36 2.17 -3.09
N ARG A 1168 -67.71 0.90 -3.32
CA ARG A 1168 -69.10 0.46 -3.26
C ARG A 1168 -69.53 0.64 -1.81
N LEU A 1169 -70.19 1.77 -1.53
CA LEU A 1169 -71.00 1.93 -0.33
C LEU A 1169 -71.92 0.71 -0.23
N ARG A 1170 -71.69 -0.13 0.79
CA ARG A 1170 -72.71 -1.10 1.20
C ARG A 1170 -73.87 -0.30 1.78
N PRO A 1171 -75.13 -0.61 1.43
CA PRO A 1171 -76.27 -0.04 2.13
C PRO A 1171 -76.16 -0.39 3.61
N ALA A 1172 -76.51 0.57 4.45
CA ALA A 1172 -76.50 0.45 5.90
C ALA A 1172 -77.42 -0.69 6.36
N ASP A 1173 -76.88 -1.64 7.13
CA ASP A 1173 -77.67 -2.44 8.06
C ASP A 1173 -77.65 -1.71 9.40
N ALA A 1174 -78.71 -0.94 9.62
CA ALA A 1174 -79.17 -0.58 10.95
C ALA A 1174 -80.13 -1.69 11.40
N ALA A 1175 -79.71 -2.52 12.35
CA ALA A 1175 -80.54 -3.14 13.39
C ALA A 1175 -79.73 -4.15 14.22
N GLU A 1176 -79.89 -4.01 15.54
CA GLU A 1176 -79.53 -4.90 16.68
C GLU A 1176 -78.07 -4.95 17.16
#